data_AF-A0AAD5UQG3-F1
#
_entry.id   AF-A0AAD5UQG3-F1
#
_cell.length_a   1.000
_cell.length_b   1.000
_cell.length_c   1.000
_cell.angle_alpha   90.00
_cell.angle_beta   90.00
_cell.angle_gamma   90.00
#
_symmetry.space_group_name_H-M   'P 1'
#
loop_
_entity.id
_entity.type
_entity.pdbx_description
1 polymer ?
#
loop_
_entity_poly.entity_id
_entity_poly.type
_entity_poly.pdbx_seq_one_letter_code
_entity_poly.pdbx_strand_id
1 'polypeptide(L)'
;MSKMYRNPSAGSLNTNESFISENKKSDIVLPNQSDNIAHIAVDIGGSLAKVVWFSKQSQGGRLSFSKFETAKIDQCIGFLQGLLTERGDTPVRIKATGGGSHKYYDLFREKLGVAVQKEDEMECLIYGLNFLVRQIAYEVFTYDERRPEPMQYENNSQELFPYMLVNIGSGVSIIKVTSDETYERISGTSLGGGTLWGLLGLLTDAKDYDEMLAMSKLGDNKNVDMLVGDIYGGDYSKIGLKSTTIASSFGKVIKVPPAERKSKFAQEDISASLLYLVSNNIGQIAYLNAQAHGIQRIYFSGFFISGHPITMNTLSYAIAFWSKGKIKAQFLRHEGYLGAVGAFLRDPPTYARLNSFTENFSSIEKNIITAVGSLEEYPTELKQFPLLLDPKSYNPDTTVLTERHLHSYWIDLLDANLKSLVDIATEKNEDALARAEMFEKMYRHHLSELKTNPNAYGTLSVRSLLNLREQCLREMGFNDIFSKIKQKENSQALFGFSLLTSSLDKLSGEALVDELISNILAGNMYDWGAADIQEMIKKGELDFKVAQSKIGYDPKFYNISKFRERLLTEPPYKKCMIFVDNSGADLIFGILPFVRYLVSRGTEVVIAANEQPSVNDITVGELGDILEQISKIDLIIEKAYKSELLTFVSTGNASPCIDLDRVSEEVVSACTDVDLVIIEGMGRAIHTNYYAKLSVDTVKVAVFKNPQVAAELGAKMYDALFKYEEAPPY
;
A
#
# COMPACT_ATOMS: atom_id res chain seq x y z
N MET A 1 -3.10 10.08 -66.78
CA MET A 1 -2.23 11.09 -66.13
C MET A 1 -3.00 11.71 -64.97
N SER A 2 -2.72 11.29 -63.75
CA SER A 2 -3.35 11.78 -62.51
C SER A 2 -2.26 12.28 -61.56
N LYS A 3 -2.36 13.51 -61.06
CA LYS A 3 -1.61 13.98 -59.89
C LYS A 3 -2.53 14.77 -58.97
N MET A 4 -2.74 14.19 -57.79
CA MET A 4 -3.33 14.78 -56.59
C MET A 4 -2.39 15.84 -56.00
N TYR A 5 -2.96 16.94 -55.50
CA TYR A 5 -2.28 17.98 -54.76
C TYR A 5 -2.22 17.64 -53.25
N ARG A 6 -1.08 17.99 -52.64
CA ARG A 6 -0.68 17.76 -51.24
C ARG A 6 -1.33 18.75 -50.28
N ASN A 7 -1.67 18.26 -49.08
CA ASN A 7 -2.07 19.02 -47.89
C ASN A 7 -0.82 19.32 -47.03
N PRO A 8 -0.60 20.54 -46.49
CA PRO A 8 0.52 20.83 -45.61
C PRO A 8 0.14 20.70 -44.11
N SER A 9 0.89 19.84 -43.42
CA SER A 9 1.26 19.81 -42.00
C SER A 9 0.40 20.56 -40.96
N ALA A 10 -0.23 19.78 -40.07
CA ALA A 10 -0.73 20.22 -38.76
C ALA A 10 0.46 20.54 -37.83
N GLY A 11 0.46 21.76 -37.28
CA GLY A 11 1.44 22.20 -36.29
C GLY A 11 1.16 21.58 -34.92
N SER A 12 2.20 20.96 -34.35
CA SER A 12 2.25 20.52 -32.96
C SER A 12 2.11 21.73 -32.03
N LEU A 13 1.12 21.69 -31.13
CA LEU A 13 1.02 22.59 -29.99
C LEU A 13 2.22 22.33 -29.05
N ASN A 14 3.22 23.22 -29.11
CA ASN A 14 4.25 23.33 -28.08
C ASN A 14 3.61 23.86 -26.79
N THR A 15 3.09 22.97 -25.95
CA THR A 15 2.76 23.28 -24.56
C THR A 15 3.97 22.98 -23.68
N ASN A 16 4.48 24.01 -23.01
CA ASN A 16 5.67 23.98 -22.12
C ASN A 16 5.77 22.69 -21.27
N GLU A 17 6.68 21.80 -21.66
CA GLU A 17 6.98 20.53 -20.97
C GLU A 17 7.49 20.70 -19.53
N SER A 18 7.91 21.91 -19.14
CA SER A 18 8.40 22.20 -17.79
C SER A 18 7.30 22.24 -16.71
N PHE A 19 6.04 22.49 -17.08
CA PHE A 19 4.91 22.55 -16.13
C PHE A 19 4.25 21.19 -15.88
N ILE A 20 4.44 20.22 -16.79
CA ILE A 20 3.84 18.87 -16.70
C ILE A 20 4.73 17.92 -15.87
N SER A 21 6.04 18.20 -15.77
CA SER A 21 7.00 17.27 -15.14
C SER A 21 6.94 17.24 -13.61
N GLU A 22 6.54 18.33 -12.94
CA GLU A 22 6.38 18.35 -11.47
C GLU A 22 5.08 17.64 -11.01
N ASN A 23 4.01 17.67 -11.80
CA ASN A 23 2.70 17.14 -11.44
C ASN A 23 2.58 15.60 -11.50
N LYS A 24 3.49 14.90 -12.19
CA LYS A 24 3.43 13.41 -12.27
C LYS A 24 3.70 12.70 -10.92
N LYS A 25 4.20 13.42 -9.90
CA LYS A 25 4.55 12.85 -8.58
C LYS A 25 3.41 12.82 -7.56
N SER A 26 2.28 13.46 -7.85
CA SER A 26 1.11 13.56 -6.95
C SER A 26 -0.15 12.87 -7.46
N ASP A 27 -0.09 12.19 -8.60
CA ASP A 27 -1.23 11.42 -9.09
C ASP A 27 -1.50 10.22 -8.18
N ILE A 28 -2.77 9.93 -7.94
CA ILE A 28 -3.20 8.72 -7.25
C ILE A 28 -3.65 7.74 -8.33
N VAL A 29 -2.95 6.61 -8.43
CA VAL A 29 -3.37 5.52 -9.29
C VAL A 29 -4.54 4.82 -8.59
N LEU A 30 -5.67 4.72 -9.28
CA LEU A 30 -6.85 3.98 -8.84
C LEU A 30 -6.99 2.76 -9.76
N PRO A 31 -6.17 1.72 -9.54
CA PRO A 31 -6.01 0.61 -10.48
C PRO A 31 -7.31 -0.19 -10.67
N ASN A 32 -8.20 -0.17 -9.67
CA ASN A 32 -9.46 -0.91 -9.67
C ASN A 32 -10.69 -0.08 -10.07
N GLN A 33 -10.52 1.22 -10.41
CA GLN A 33 -11.63 2.08 -10.77
C GLN A 33 -11.97 1.93 -12.26
N SER A 34 -12.87 1.02 -12.61
CA SER A 34 -13.25 0.70 -14.00
C SER A 34 -14.45 1.50 -14.51
N ASP A 35 -15.23 2.08 -13.58
CA ASP A 35 -16.41 2.88 -13.90
C ASP A 35 -16.03 4.14 -14.69
N ASN A 36 -16.90 4.48 -15.63
CA ASN A 36 -16.83 5.80 -16.26
C ASN A 36 -17.26 6.85 -15.22
N ILE A 37 -16.27 7.49 -14.59
CA ILE A 37 -16.53 8.58 -13.66
C ILE A 37 -17.00 9.80 -14.44
N ALA A 38 -18.30 10.07 -14.30
CA ALA A 38 -19.04 11.12 -14.99
C ALA A 38 -18.91 12.51 -14.32
N HIS A 39 -17.89 12.72 -13.49
CA HIS A 39 -17.67 14.00 -12.85
C HIS A 39 -16.21 14.41 -12.76
N ILE A 40 -15.99 15.72 -12.76
CA ILE A 40 -14.72 16.36 -12.44
C ILE A 40 -14.98 17.23 -11.21
N ALA A 41 -14.04 17.26 -10.27
CA ALA A 41 -14.16 18.08 -9.07
C ALA A 41 -13.25 19.30 -9.15
N VAL A 42 -13.74 20.42 -8.62
CA VAL A 42 -12.98 21.67 -8.51
C VAL A 42 -13.19 22.30 -7.13
N ASP A 43 -12.10 22.60 -6.43
CA ASP A 43 -12.11 23.47 -5.25
C ASP A 43 -11.65 24.87 -5.67
N ILE A 44 -12.58 25.83 -5.69
CA ILE A 44 -12.29 27.21 -6.09
C ILE A 44 -12.06 28.06 -4.83
N GLY A 45 -10.82 28.07 -4.37
CA GLY A 45 -10.39 28.90 -3.24
C GLY A 45 -10.17 30.36 -3.62
N GLY A 46 -9.88 31.21 -2.62
CA GLY A 46 -9.64 32.64 -2.84
C GLY A 46 -8.43 32.95 -3.73
N SER A 47 -7.36 32.17 -3.60
CA SER A 47 -6.11 32.37 -4.36
C SER A 47 -5.87 31.31 -5.44
N LEU A 48 -6.28 30.06 -5.20
CA LEU A 48 -6.06 28.93 -6.11
C LEU A 48 -7.35 28.14 -6.34
N ALA A 49 -7.59 27.77 -7.60
CA ALA A 49 -8.54 26.76 -8.02
C ALA A 49 -7.80 25.42 -8.21
N LYS A 50 -8.33 24.32 -7.67
CA LYS A 50 -7.72 22.99 -7.73
C LYS A 50 -8.67 22.06 -8.43
N VAL A 51 -8.18 21.32 -9.42
CA VAL A 51 -8.96 20.39 -10.21
C VAL A 51 -8.50 18.98 -9.90
N VAL A 52 -9.47 18.10 -9.67
CA VAL A 52 -9.28 16.66 -9.53
C VAL A 52 -10.15 15.97 -10.55
N TRP A 53 -9.55 15.15 -11.39
CA TRP A 53 -10.27 14.38 -12.40
C TRP A 53 -9.71 12.98 -12.52
N PHE A 54 -10.56 12.08 -12.97
CA PHE A 54 -10.16 10.71 -13.23
C PHE A 54 -9.98 10.46 -14.72
N SER A 55 -8.78 10.11 -15.15
CA SER A 55 -8.51 9.66 -16.51
C SER A 55 -8.56 8.14 -16.55
N LYS A 56 -9.54 7.59 -17.28
CA LYS A 56 -9.61 6.15 -17.54
C LYS A 56 -8.39 5.74 -18.38
N GLN A 57 -7.71 4.69 -17.93
CA GLN A 57 -6.61 4.08 -18.68
C GLN A 57 -7.09 2.72 -19.21
N SER A 58 -6.25 2.00 -19.96
CA SER A 58 -6.59 0.66 -20.45
C SER A 58 -7.05 -0.28 -19.33
N GLN A 59 -6.54 -0.08 -18.11
CA GLN A 59 -7.04 -0.69 -16.86
C GLN A 59 -7.09 0.34 -15.74
N GLY A 60 -8.21 0.36 -15.01
CA GLY A 60 -8.48 1.33 -13.97
C GLY A 60 -8.42 2.78 -14.47
N GLY A 61 -7.82 3.63 -13.66
CA GLY A 61 -7.39 4.92 -14.14
C GLY A 61 -6.65 5.72 -13.08
N ARG A 62 -6.48 7.00 -13.39
CA ARG A 62 -5.61 7.89 -12.65
C ARG A 62 -6.42 9.05 -12.13
N LEU A 63 -6.42 9.24 -10.83
CA LEU A 63 -6.86 10.47 -10.23
C LEU A 63 -5.72 11.48 -10.37
N SER A 64 -5.93 12.46 -11.23
CA SER A 64 -4.96 13.49 -11.54
C SER A 64 -5.33 14.83 -10.92
N PHE A 65 -4.29 15.61 -10.67
CA PHE A 65 -4.36 16.85 -9.90
C PHE A 65 -3.77 17.99 -10.72
N SER A 66 -4.44 19.14 -10.67
CA SER A 66 -3.94 20.37 -11.27
C SER A 66 -4.38 21.58 -10.47
N LYS A 67 -3.62 22.66 -10.54
CA LYS A 67 -3.90 23.92 -9.83
C LYS A 67 -3.77 25.11 -10.77
N PHE A 68 -4.58 26.12 -10.51
CA PHE A 68 -4.62 27.38 -11.26
C PHE A 68 -4.76 28.55 -10.30
N GLU A 69 -4.19 29.71 -10.64
CA GLU A 69 -4.48 30.95 -9.92
C GLU A 69 -5.95 31.34 -10.11
N THR A 70 -6.68 31.59 -9.02
CA THR A 70 -8.10 32.03 -9.10
C THR A 70 -8.23 33.36 -9.86
N ALA A 71 -7.20 34.21 -9.84
CA ALA A 71 -7.17 35.43 -10.66
C ALA A 71 -7.16 35.15 -12.17
N LYS A 72 -6.69 33.97 -12.58
CA LYS A 72 -6.63 33.49 -13.97
C LYS A 72 -7.66 32.37 -14.19
N ILE A 73 -8.86 32.51 -13.61
CA ILE A 73 -9.89 31.45 -13.63
C ILE A 73 -10.25 31.00 -15.04
N ASP A 74 -10.13 31.87 -16.04
CA ASP A 74 -10.35 31.53 -17.45
C ASP A 74 -9.41 30.42 -17.95
N GLN A 75 -8.19 30.32 -17.41
CA GLN A 75 -7.26 29.23 -17.72
C GLN A 75 -7.75 27.89 -17.17
N CYS A 76 -8.32 27.91 -15.95
CA CYS A 76 -8.94 26.73 -15.35
C CYS A 76 -10.16 26.29 -16.16
N ILE A 77 -11.00 27.23 -16.59
CA ILE A 77 -12.15 26.97 -17.45
C ILE A 77 -11.68 26.38 -18.79
N GLY A 78 -10.68 26.97 -19.43
CA GLY A 78 -10.11 26.46 -20.69
C GLY A 78 -9.54 25.05 -20.55
N PHE A 79 -8.88 24.74 -19.43
CA PHE A 79 -8.41 23.39 -19.11
C PHE A 79 -9.57 22.39 -18.96
N LEU A 80 -10.63 22.77 -18.22
CA LEU A 80 -11.82 21.94 -18.07
C LEU A 80 -12.53 21.72 -19.41
N GLN A 81 -12.60 22.73 -20.28
CA GLN A 81 -13.13 22.57 -21.65
C GLN A 81 -12.32 21.55 -22.46
N GLY A 82 -10.99 21.56 -22.32
CA GLY A 82 -10.12 20.54 -22.90
C GLY A 82 -10.47 19.13 -22.43
N LEU A 83 -10.56 18.93 -21.10
CA LEU A 83 -10.94 17.64 -20.51
C LEU A 83 -12.34 17.17 -20.93
N LEU A 84 -13.29 18.09 -21.08
CA LEU A 84 -14.64 17.79 -21.57
C LEU A 84 -14.62 17.38 -23.04
N THR A 85 -13.81 18.06 -23.87
CA THR A 85 -13.67 17.75 -25.30
C THR A 85 -13.05 16.37 -25.52
N GLU A 86 -12.04 15.99 -24.73
CA GLU A 86 -11.41 14.67 -24.78
C GLU A 86 -12.38 13.52 -24.43
N ARG A 87 -13.43 13.81 -23.64
CA ARG A 87 -14.43 12.82 -23.20
C ARG A 87 -15.61 12.64 -24.16
N GLY A 88 -15.68 13.43 -25.24
CA GLY A 88 -16.74 13.35 -26.26
C GLY A 88 -18.15 13.57 -25.70
N ASP A 89 -19.13 12.80 -26.19
CA ASP A 89 -20.56 12.94 -25.83
C ASP A 89 -20.92 12.37 -24.44
N THR A 90 -19.94 11.99 -23.62
CA THR A 90 -20.19 11.43 -22.28
C THR A 90 -20.75 12.54 -21.37
N PRO A 91 -21.93 12.37 -20.73
CA PRO A 91 -22.46 13.38 -19.82
C PRO A 91 -21.52 13.55 -18.62
N VAL A 92 -20.90 14.72 -18.48
CA VAL A 92 -20.01 15.05 -17.35
C VAL A 92 -20.63 16.18 -16.53
N ARG A 93 -20.54 16.08 -15.20
CA ARG A 93 -20.87 17.18 -14.28
C ARG A 93 -19.61 17.74 -13.60
N ILE A 94 -19.64 19.01 -13.24
CA ILE A 94 -18.62 19.64 -12.40
C ILE A 94 -19.12 19.68 -10.96
N LYS A 95 -18.40 19.05 -10.04
CA LYS A 95 -18.62 19.19 -8.59
C LYS A 95 -17.70 20.30 -8.08
N ALA A 96 -18.26 21.41 -7.65
CA ALA A 96 -17.53 22.59 -7.25
C ALA A 96 -17.68 22.83 -5.74
N THR A 97 -16.56 23.01 -5.04
CA THR A 97 -16.52 23.41 -3.63
C THR A 97 -15.69 24.68 -3.45
N GLY A 98 -15.58 25.16 -2.20
CA GLY A 98 -14.90 26.39 -1.85
C GLY A 98 -15.74 27.64 -2.12
N GLY A 99 -15.41 28.77 -1.48
CA GLY A 99 -16.16 30.03 -1.65
C GLY A 99 -16.30 30.52 -3.10
N GLY A 100 -15.35 30.19 -3.97
CA GLY A 100 -15.41 30.50 -5.40
C GLY A 100 -16.46 29.71 -6.18
N SER A 101 -16.91 28.55 -5.68
CA SER A 101 -18.01 27.79 -6.30
C SER A 101 -19.32 28.58 -6.35
N HIS A 102 -19.53 29.52 -5.43
CA HIS A 102 -20.65 30.45 -5.44
C HIS A 102 -20.40 31.62 -6.39
N LYS A 103 -19.22 32.25 -6.29
CA LYS A 103 -18.87 33.45 -7.06
C LYS A 103 -18.81 33.20 -8.57
N TYR A 104 -18.27 32.06 -8.98
CA TYR A 104 -18.04 31.70 -10.38
C TYR A 104 -19.06 30.70 -10.92
N TYR A 105 -20.15 30.44 -10.18
CA TYR A 105 -21.17 29.45 -10.54
C TYR A 105 -21.74 29.67 -11.94
N ASP A 106 -22.28 30.87 -12.20
CA ASP A 106 -22.91 31.19 -13.49
C ASP A 106 -21.88 31.19 -14.62
N LEU A 107 -20.66 31.66 -14.36
CA LEU A 107 -19.56 31.66 -15.33
C LEU A 107 -19.19 30.23 -15.77
N PHE A 108 -19.02 29.31 -14.81
CA PHE A 108 -18.73 27.90 -15.11
C PHE A 108 -19.88 27.25 -15.89
N ARG A 109 -21.13 27.50 -15.46
CA ARG A 109 -22.31 26.95 -16.13
C ARG A 109 -22.42 27.45 -17.58
N GLU A 110 -22.21 28.75 -17.80
CA GLU A 110 -22.29 29.36 -19.14
C GLU A 110 -21.15 28.90 -20.05
N LYS A 111 -19.90 28.89 -19.56
CA LYS A 111 -18.71 28.60 -20.37
C LYS A 111 -18.49 27.11 -20.63
N LEU A 112 -18.83 26.24 -19.67
CA LEU A 112 -18.63 24.79 -19.82
C LEU A 112 -19.84 24.09 -20.41
N GLY A 113 -21.04 24.69 -20.33
CA GLY A 113 -22.27 24.10 -20.87
C GLY A 113 -22.72 22.81 -20.19
N VAL A 114 -22.17 22.48 -19.00
CA VAL A 114 -22.47 21.27 -18.22
C VAL A 114 -23.08 21.62 -16.85
N ALA A 115 -23.69 20.62 -16.20
CA ALA A 115 -24.23 20.78 -14.86
C ALA A 115 -23.12 21.06 -13.83
N VAL A 116 -23.29 22.11 -13.03
CA VAL A 116 -22.41 22.45 -11.91
C VAL A 116 -23.15 22.18 -10.60
N GLN A 117 -22.65 21.23 -9.83
CA GLN A 117 -23.14 20.84 -8.50
C GLN A 117 -22.24 21.48 -7.44
N LYS A 118 -22.83 22.20 -6.47
CA LYS A 118 -22.07 22.82 -5.39
C LYS A 118 -22.00 21.89 -4.19
N GLU A 119 -20.83 21.73 -3.61
CA GLU A 119 -20.57 20.96 -2.38
C GLU A 119 -20.06 21.88 -1.27
N ASP A 120 -20.29 21.51 -0.01
CA ASP A 120 -19.82 22.28 1.14
C ASP A 120 -18.29 22.20 1.29
N GLU A 121 -17.64 23.33 1.58
CA GLU A 121 -16.18 23.43 1.67
C GLU A 121 -15.61 22.63 2.85
N MET A 122 -16.24 22.72 4.02
CA MET A 122 -15.74 22.07 5.23
C MET A 122 -15.97 20.56 5.16
N GLU A 123 -17.13 20.11 4.67
CA GLU A 123 -17.42 18.70 4.45
C GLU A 123 -16.41 18.07 3.49
N CYS A 124 -16.17 18.72 2.33
CA CYS A 124 -15.22 18.21 1.36
C CYS A 124 -13.80 18.12 1.92
N LEU A 125 -13.34 19.12 2.69
CA LEU A 125 -12.02 19.06 3.33
C LEU A 125 -11.87 17.84 4.25
N ILE A 126 -12.89 17.55 5.06
CA ILE A 126 -12.88 16.45 6.04
C ILE A 126 -12.96 15.09 5.34
N TYR A 127 -13.89 14.94 4.39
CA TYR A 127 -14.03 13.71 3.60
C TYR A 127 -12.75 13.41 2.83
N GLY A 128 -12.16 14.42 2.17
CA GLY A 128 -10.91 14.27 1.44
C GLY A 128 -9.76 13.83 2.36
N LEU A 129 -9.60 14.46 3.53
CA LEU A 129 -8.59 14.07 4.50
C LEU A 129 -8.79 12.63 4.99
N ASN A 130 -10.01 12.29 5.42
CA ASN A 130 -10.29 10.96 5.97
C ASN A 130 -10.04 9.86 4.92
N PHE A 131 -10.40 10.10 3.66
CA PHE A 131 -10.10 9.19 2.56
C PHE A 131 -8.59 9.03 2.39
N LEU A 132 -7.85 10.13 2.24
CA LEU A 132 -6.42 10.08 1.97
C LEU A 132 -5.66 9.38 3.10
N VAL A 133 -5.94 9.72 4.36
CA VAL A 133 -5.28 9.12 5.53
C VAL A 133 -5.58 7.63 5.66
N ARG A 134 -6.79 7.17 5.30
CA ARG A 134 -7.18 5.76 5.43
C ARG A 134 -6.75 4.90 4.24
N GLN A 135 -6.89 5.45 3.03
CA GLN A 135 -6.82 4.69 1.78
C GLN A 135 -5.50 4.87 1.04
N ILE A 136 -4.76 5.93 1.31
CA ILE A 136 -3.49 6.22 0.63
C ILE A 136 -2.33 5.91 1.56
N ALA A 137 -1.52 4.93 1.17
CA ALA A 137 -0.31 4.58 1.91
C ALA A 137 0.70 5.75 1.88
N TYR A 138 1.42 5.92 3.00
CA TYR A 138 2.40 7.00 3.16
C TYR A 138 1.82 8.40 2.94
N GLU A 139 0.51 8.58 3.19
CA GLU A 139 -0.10 9.89 3.07
C GLU A 139 0.38 10.83 4.16
N VAL A 140 0.43 10.33 5.40
CA VAL A 140 0.74 11.15 6.59
C VAL A 140 2.22 11.06 6.94
N PHE A 141 2.83 12.20 7.20
CA PHE A 141 4.21 12.27 7.67
C PHE A 141 4.46 13.40 8.67
N THR A 142 5.57 13.30 9.40
CA THR A 142 6.16 14.39 10.19
C THR A 142 7.43 14.90 9.51
N TYR A 143 7.76 16.18 9.74
CA TYR A 143 8.95 16.80 9.17
C TYR A 143 9.85 17.41 10.25
N ASP A 144 11.15 17.12 10.21
CA ASP A 144 12.18 17.72 11.07
C ASP A 144 13.54 17.68 10.38
N GLU A 145 14.05 18.84 9.97
CA GLU A 145 15.29 18.96 9.19
C GLU A 145 16.56 18.46 9.91
N ARG A 146 16.48 18.29 11.24
CA ARG A 146 17.61 17.82 12.07
C ARG A 146 17.77 16.30 12.03
N ARG A 147 16.78 15.57 11.50
CA ARG A 147 16.82 14.11 11.39
C ARG A 147 17.62 13.69 10.14
N PRO A 148 18.29 12.52 10.15
CA PRO A 148 18.96 11.98 8.96
C PRO A 148 18.02 11.84 7.76
N GLU A 149 16.77 11.45 8.02
CA GLU A 149 15.65 11.43 7.08
C GLU A 149 14.63 12.49 7.59
N PRO A 150 14.60 13.70 6.99
CA PRO A 150 13.76 14.79 7.49
C PRO A 150 12.26 14.50 7.47
N MET A 151 11.81 13.71 6.50
CA MET A 151 10.43 13.29 6.33
C MET A 151 10.26 11.87 6.88
N GLN A 152 9.38 11.69 7.86
CA GLN A 152 9.09 10.38 8.44
C GLN A 152 7.60 10.10 8.38
N TYR A 153 7.21 9.06 7.63
CA TYR A 153 5.83 8.65 7.51
C TYR A 153 5.31 8.05 8.83
N GLU A 154 4.08 8.39 9.19
CA GLU A 154 3.40 7.79 10.33
C GLU A 154 2.58 6.60 9.83
N ASN A 155 2.60 5.49 10.57
CA ASN A 155 1.75 4.34 10.25
C ASN A 155 0.27 4.75 10.33
N ASN A 156 -0.54 4.30 9.38
CA ASN A 156 -1.99 4.54 9.38
C ASN A 156 -2.58 3.95 10.67
N SER A 157 -2.92 4.80 11.64
CA SER A 157 -3.62 4.35 12.85
C SER A 157 -5.04 3.93 12.47
N GLN A 158 -5.48 2.73 12.85
CA GLN A 158 -6.87 2.29 12.69
C GLN A 158 -7.86 3.26 13.36
N GLU A 159 -7.41 3.99 14.40
CA GLU A 159 -8.20 5.02 15.10
C GLU A 159 -7.82 6.43 14.63
N LEU A 160 -8.66 7.04 13.77
CA LEU A 160 -8.42 8.37 13.17
C LEU A 160 -8.76 9.55 14.11
N PHE A 161 -9.79 9.41 14.95
CA PHE A 161 -10.39 10.50 15.72
C PHE A 161 -9.97 10.48 17.20
N PRO A 162 -10.05 11.63 17.91
CA PRO A 162 -10.27 12.97 17.39
C PRO A 162 -9.00 13.58 16.80
N TYR A 163 -9.16 14.47 15.82
CA TYR A 163 -8.05 15.25 15.27
C TYR A 163 -8.42 16.72 15.07
N MET A 164 -7.39 17.54 14.91
CA MET A 164 -7.50 18.94 14.53
C MET A 164 -6.96 19.12 13.11
N LEU A 165 -7.79 19.67 12.23
CA LEU A 165 -7.38 20.08 10.89
C LEU A 165 -7.10 21.58 10.88
N VAL A 166 -5.86 21.95 10.62
CA VAL A 166 -5.41 23.33 10.43
C VAL A 166 -5.22 23.55 8.94
N ASN A 167 -6.27 24.07 8.27
CA ASN A 167 -6.25 24.34 6.84
C ASN A 167 -5.69 25.74 6.56
N ILE A 168 -4.50 25.80 5.97
CA ILE A 168 -3.75 27.02 5.68
C ILE A 168 -3.89 27.39 4.20
N GLY A 169 -4.92 28.17 3.89
CA GLY A 169 -5.14 28.79 2.59
C GLY A 169 -4.76 30.27 2.58
N SER A 170 -5.57 31.10 1.91
CA SER A 170 -5.40 32.56 1.94
C SER A 170 -5.47 33.10 3.38
N GLY A 171 -6.41 32.58 4.18
CA GLY A 171 -6.42 32.64 5.64
C GLY A 171 -6.30 31.23 6.24
N VAL A 172 -6.55 31.08 7.54
CA VAL A 172 -6.45 29.80 8.24
C VAL A 172 -7.77 29.45 8.93
N SER A 173 -8.24 28.23 8.72
CA SER A 173 -9.36 27.63 9.45
C SER A 173 -8.86 26.49 10.32
N ILE A 174 -9.31 26.45 11.57
CA ILE A 174 -8.97 25.41 12.54
C ILE A 174 -10.26 24.67 12.87
N ILE A 175 -10.27 23.38 12.54
CA ILE A 175 -11.44 22.52 12.61
C ILE A 175 -11.13 21.37 13.57
N LYS A 176 -12.03 21.16 14.53
CA LYS A 176 -12.03 19.98 15.39
C LYS A 176 -12.91 18.92 14.73
N VAL A 177 -12.38 17.71 14.57
CA VAL A 177 -13.11 16.57 14.00
C VAL A 177 -13.13 15.42 14.99
N THR A 178 -14.32 14.93 15.30
CA THR A 178 -14.55 13.87 16.31
C THR A 178 -15.14 12.59 15.73
N SER A 179 -15.72 12.66 14.53
CA SER A 179 -16.14 11.51 13.73
C SER A 179 -16.20 11.92 12.26
N ASP A 180 -16.53 10.98 11.36
CA ASP A 180 -16.73 11.27 9.93
C ASP A 180 -17.83 12.33 9.67
N GLU A 181 -18.81 12.45 10.56
CA GLU A 181 -19.96 13.36 10.41
C GLU A 181 -19.99 14.50 11.46
N THR A 182 -19.16 14.44 12.50
CA THR A 182 -19.17 15.41 13.61
C THR A 182 -17.89 16.22 13.65
N TYR A 183 -18.01 17.50 13.29
CA TYR A 183 -16.92 18.46 13.24
C TYR A 183 -17.39 19.88 13.55
N GLU A 184 -16.44 20.73 13.96
CA GLU A 184 -16.70 22.12 14.34
C GLU A 184 -15.51 23.02 13.95
N ARG A 185 -15.78 24.14 13.29
CA ARG A 185 -14.77 25.18 13.07
C ARG A 185 -14.57 25.99 14.36
N ILE A 186 -13.66 25.52 15.19
CA ILE A 186 -13.40 26.07 16.53
C ILE A 186 -12.61 27.39 16.51
N SER A 187 -11.83 27.66 15.46
CA SER A 187 -11.00 28.87 15.39
C SER A 187 -10.54 29.19 13.96
N GLY A 188 -9.75 30.26 13.82
CA GLY A 188 -9.09 30.64 12.59
C GLY A 188 -8.30 31.94 12.75
N THR A 189 -7.46 32.24 11.77
CA THR A 189 -6.72 33.51 11.70
C THR A 189 -6.70 34.03 10.28
N SER A 190 -6.73 35.37 10.12
CA SER A 190 -6.54 36.00 8.83
C SER A 190 -5.07 36.00 8.39
N LEU A 191 -4.13 35.67 9.28
CA LEU A 191 -2.69 35.58 9.02
C LEU A 191 -2.34 34.23 8.39
N GLY A 192 -2.68 34.06 7.10
CA GLY A 192 -2.40 32.85 6.33
C GLY A 192 -1.40 33.07 5.20
N GLY A 193 -1.42 32.18 4.21
CA GLY A 193 -0.55 32.29 3.03
C GLY A 193 -0.82 33.52 2.18
N GLY A 194 -2.07 34.00 2.15
CA GLY A 194 -2.44 35.24 1.45
C GLY A 194 -1.82 36.48 2.10
N THR A 195 -1.67 36.48 3.43
CA THR A 195 -0.97 37.56 4.14
C THR A 195 0.52 37.56 3.83
N LEU A 196 1.16 36.38 3.86
CA LEU A 196 2.57 36.25 3.50
C LEU A 196 2.81 36.77 2.08
N TRP A 197 2.03 36.26 1.13
CA TRP A 197 2.14 36.63 -0.28
C TRP A 197 1.91 38.14 -0.48
N GLY A 198 0.84 38.69 0.10
CA GLY A 198 0.53 40.11 -0.03
C GLY A 198 1.62 41.01 0.54
N LEU A 199 2.20 40.67 1.70
CA LEU A 199 3.28 41.45 2.30
C LEU A 199 4.58 41.34 1.51
N LEU A 200 4.94 40.14 1.05
CA LEU A 200 6.14 39.96 0.23
C LEU A 200 6.02 40.67 -1.12
N GLY A 201 4.84 40.65 -1.75
CA GLY A 201 4.62 41.41 -2.98
C GLY A 201 4.68 42.93 -2.81
N LEU A 202 4.56 43.44 -1.58
CA LEU A 202 4.74 44.86 -1.26
C LEU A 202 6.19 45.21 -0.87
N LEU A 203 6.91 44.24 -0.29
CA LEU A 203 8.20 44.47 0.36
C LEU A 203 9.40 43.93 -0.44
N THR A 204 9.15 43.12 -1.46
CA THR A 204 10.17 42.48 -2.29
C THR A 204 9.83 42.64 -3.77
N ASP A 205 10.82 42.43 -4.63
CA ASP A 205 10.67 42.47 -6.09
C ASP A 205 10.24 41.11 -6.69
N ALA A 206 9.93 40.12 -5.85
CA ALA A 206 9.51 38.80 -6.27
C ALA A 206 8.16 38.84 -7.02
N LYS A 207 8.08 38.08 -8.11
CA LYS A 207 6.95 38.12 -9.05
C LYS A 207 5.88 37.09 -8.75
N ASP A 208 6.28 35.98 -8.14
CA ASP A 208 5.40 34.89 -7.78
C ASP A 208 5.77 34.31 -6.41
N TYR A 209 4.93 33.39 -5.95
CA TYR A 209 5.05 32.79 -4.63
C TYR A 209 6.29 31.89 -4.49
N ASP A 210 6.74 31.26 -5.58
CA ASP A 210 7.90 30.36 -5.56
C ASP A 210 9.21 31.15 -5.47
N GLU A 211 9.32 32.28 -6.18
CA GLU A 211 10.43 33.23 -6.04
C GLU A 211 10.52 33.77 -4.60
N MET A 212 9.38 34.18 -4.03
CA MET A 212 9.29 34.66 -2.64
C MET A 212 9.82 33.64 -1.63
N LEU A 213 9.47 32.37 -1.81
CA LEU A 213 9.93 31.31 -0.93
C LEU A 213 11.40 30.95 -1.18
N ALA A 214 11.88 30.98 -2.42
CA ALA A 214 13.30 30.81 -2.71
C ALA A 214 14.15 31.88 -2.01
N MET A 215 13.70 33.14 -2.01
CA MET A 215 14.35 34.23 -1.28
C MET A 215 14.41 33.97 0.22
N SER A 216 13.32 33.44 0.82
CA SER A 216 13.29 33.12 2.24
C SER A 216 14.34 32.07 2.66
N LYS A 217 14.78 31.20 1.74
CA LYS A 217 15.82 30.18 2.03
C LYS A 217 17.22 30.77 2.15
N LEU A 218 17.45 31.90 1.50
CA LEU A 218 18.75 32.58 1.45
C LEU A 218 18.91 33.64 2.53
N GLY A 219 17.80 34.01 3.20
CA GLY A 219 17.78 35.05 4.21
C GLY A 219 18.11 34.57 5.62
N ASP A 220 18.63 35.49 6.44
CA ASP A 220 18.76 35.34 7.88
C ASP A 220 17.80 36.29 8.61
N ASN A 221 16.76 35.71 9.22
CA ASN A 221 15.75 36.46 9.95
C ASN A 221 16.33 37.29 11.10
N LYS A 222 17.50 36.91 11.66
CA LYS A 222 18.15 37.63 12.76
C LYS A 222 18.54 39.05 12.38
N ASN A 223 18.68 39.36 11.09
CA ASN A 223 18.97 40.72 10.63
C ASN A 223 17.76 41.65 10.76
N VAL A 224 16.54 41.09 10.69
CA VAL A 224 15.26 41.83 10.67
C VAL A 224 14.52 41.73 12.01
N ASP A 225 14.54 40.56 12.63
CA ASP A 225 13.84 40.26 13.87
C ASP A 225 14.64 40.69 15.10
N MET A 226 13.92 41.16 16.12
CA MET A 226 14.48 41.38 17.45
C MET A 226 14.36 40.09 18.27
N LEU A 227 15.50 39.54 18.69
CA LEU A 227 15.60 38.31 19.46
C LEU A 227 15.66 38.60 20.96
N VAL A 228 15.44 37.59 21.79
CA VAL A 228 15.60 37.68 23.26
C VAL A 228 17.01 38.14 23.64
N GLY A 229 18.04 37.66 22.94
CA GLY A 229 19.43 38.09 23.15
C GLY A 229 19.66 39.58 22.88
N ASP A 230 18.92 40.20 21.95
CA ASP A 230 19.02 41.63 21.66
C ASP A 230 18.45 42.50 22.80
N ILE A 231 17.63 41.93 23.67
CA ILE A 231 16.98 42.62 24.81
C ILE A 231 17.74 42.34 26.11
N TYR A 232 18.09 41.08 26.36
CA TYR A 232 18.65 40.62 27.64
C TYR A 232 20.17 40.41 27.61
N GLY A 233 20.82 40.51 26.45
CA GLY A 233 22.24 40.23 26.29
C GLY A 233 22.62 38.74 26.39
N GLY A 234 21.63 37.84 26.41
CA GLY A 234 21.79 36.40 26.58
C GLY A 234 20.45 35.69 26.70
N ASP A 235 20.46 34.46 27.22
CA ASP A 235 19.24 33.69 27.48
C ASP A 235 18.43 34.33 28.63
N TYR A 236 17.09 34.22 28.56
CA TYR A 236 16.23 34.61 29.67
C TYR A 236 15.80 33.38 30.48
N SER A 237 16.72 32.90 31.32
CA SER A 237 16.61 31.61 32.01
C SER A 237 15.43 31.51 33.00
N LYS A 238 14.95 32.63 33.56
CA LYS A 238 13.84 32.62 34.55
C LYS A 238 12.55 32.01 33.99
N ILE A 239 12.31 32.16 32.69
CA ILE A 239 11.13 31.63 32.00
C ILE A 239 11.48 30.67 30.86
N GLY A 240 12.77 30.30 30.74
CA GLY A 240 13.25 29.28 29.80
C GLY A 240 13.34 29.73 28.34
N LEU A 241 13.48 31.03 28.04
CA LEU A 241 13.63 31.50 26.66
C LEU A 241 15.10 31.58 26.24
N LYS A 242 15.44 30.96 25.11
CA LYS A 242 16.79 31.03 24.52
C LYS A 242 17.03 32.40 23.88
N SER A 243 18.28 32.86 23.88
CA SER A 243 18.74 34.10 23.23
C SER A 243 18.39 34.18 21.75
N THR A 244 18.29 33.04 21.06
CA THR A 244 17.90 32.94 19.64
C THR A 244 16.40 33.01 19.38
N THR A 245 15.57 33.04 20.43
CA THR A 245 14.11 33.10 20.29
C THR A 245 13.70 34.49 19.78
N ILE A 246 12.81 34.54 18.78
CA ILE A 246 12.24 35.80 18.30
C ILE A 246 11.38 36.41 19.41
N ALA A 247 11.72 37.62 19.85
CA ALA A 247 10.95 38.39 20.82
C ALA A 247 9.95 39.33 20.13
N SER A 248 10.35 39.92 19.01
CA SER A 248 9.50 40.75 18.16
C SER A 248 9.91 40.61 16.70
N SER A 249 9.04 40.01 15.88
CA SER A 249 9.23 39.98 14.44
C SER A 249 9.30 41.40 13.87
N PHE A 250 10.20 41.65 12.91
CA PHE A 250 10.48 42.99 12.35
C PHE A 250 10.97 44.05 13.35
N GLY A 251 11.28 43.67 14.59
CA GLY A 251 11.59 44.62 15.67
C GLY A 251 12.84 45.47 15.42
N LYS A 252 13.81 45.01 14.62
CA LYS A 252 15.03 45.78 14.31
C LYS A 252 14.76 46.92 13.32
N VAL A 253 13.73 46.81 12.49
CA VAL A 253 13.37 47.83 11.49
C VAL A 253 13.00 49.16 12.15
N ILE A 254 12.44 49.13 13.36
CA ILE A 254 12.05 50.31 14.14
C ILE A 254 13.28 51.17 14.51
N LYS A 255 14.45 50.55 14.69
CA LYS A 255 15.71 51.22 15.05
C LYS A 255 16.41 51.90 13.87
N VAL A 256 15.84 51.79 12.66
CA VAL A 256 16.42 52.33 11.43
C VAL A 256 15.59 53.53 10.93
N PRO A 257 16.22 54.66 10.58
CA PRO A 257 15.53 55.81 9.99
C PRO A 257 14.77 55.42 8.72
N PRO A 258 13.55 55.96 8.47
CA PRO A 258 12.72 55.56 7.33
C PRO A 258 13.42 55.61 5.97
N ALA A 259 14.29 56.59 5.76
CA ALA A 259 15.02 56.77 4.50
C ALA A 259 16.03 55.64 4.20
N GLU A 260 16.53 54.95 5.22
CA GLU A 260 17.58 53.92 5.09
C GLU A 260 17.03 52.48 5.11
N ARG A 261 15.76 52.29 5.46
CA ARG A 261 15.18 50.95 5.65
C ARG A 261 15.29 50.08 4.40
N LYS A 262 14.98 50.62 3.23
CA LYS A 262 15.00 49.87 1.96
C LYS A 262 16.40 49.40 1.56
N SER A 263 17.45 50.15 1.90
CA SER A 263 18.83 49.79 1.57
C SER A 263 19.52 48.94 2.64
N LYS A 264 18.97 48.88 3.86
CA LYS A 264 19.63 48.26 5.01
C LYS A 264 19.22 46.82 5.27
N PHE A 265 18.05 46.40 4.83
CA PHE A 265 17.56 45.03 4.99
C PHE A 265 17.50 44.33 3.64
N ALA A 266 18.18 43.18 3.54
CA ALA A 266 18.10 42.34 2.35
C ALA A 266 16.68 41.81 2.18
N GLN A 267 16.22 41.69 0.94
CA GLN A 267 14.86 41.22 0.68
C GLN A 267 14.70 39.74 1.07
N GLU A 268 15.76 38.97 0.99
CA GLU A 268 15.89 37.59 1.46
C GLU A 268 15.65 37.52 2.98
N ASP A 269 16.28 38.40 3.76
CA ASP A 269 16.10 38.46 5.23
C ASP A 269 14.66 38.84 5.61
N ILE A 270 14.07 39.79 4.89
CA ILE A 270 12.65 40.18 5.04
C ILE A 270 11.74 38.98 4.75
N SER A 271 12.07 38.22 3.70
CA SER A 271 11.32 37.02 3.30
C SER A 271 11.39 35.93 4.36
N ALA A 272 12.58 35.65 4.89
CA ALA A 272 12.79 34.70 5.98
C ALA A 272 12.01 35.12 7.24
N SER A 273 12.12 36.38 7.65
CA SER A 273 11.41 36.92 8.82
C SER A 273 9.89 36.81 8.69
N LEU A 274 9.30 37.17 7.55
CA LEU A 274 7.85 37.04 7.34
C LEU A 274 7.38 35.58 7.34
N LEU A 275 8.14 34.69 6.72
CA LEU A 275 7.81 33.26 6.72
C LEU A 275 7.77 32.72 8.16
N TYR A 276 8.77 33.07 8.99
CA TYR A 276 8.79 32.70 10.40
C TYR A 276 7.65 33.34 11.18
N LEU A 277 7.35 34.62 10.96
CA LEU A 277 6.27 35.34 11.62
C LEU A 277 4.94 34.61 11.42
N VAL A 278 4.58 34.35 10.15
CA VAL A 278 3.31 33.72 9.80
C VAL A 278 3.28 32.27 10.31
N SER A 279 4.32 31.49 10.04
CA SER A 279 4.36 30.07 10.42
C SER A 279 4.35 29.87 11.94
N ASN A 280 5.12 30.65 12.71
CA ASN A 280 5.11 30.57 14.17
C ASN A 280 3.78 30.99 14.77
N ASN A 281 3.13 32.01 14.20
CA ASN A 281 1.81 32.44 14.66
C ASN A 281 0.76 31.34 14.43
N ILE A 282 0.75 30.73 13.24
CA ILE A 282 -0.12 29.59 12.93
C ILE A 282 0.14 28.42 13.88
N GLY A 283 1.41 28.03 14.06
CA GLY A 283 1.79 26.94 14.96
C GLY A 283 1.37 27.19 16.41
N GLN A 284 1.52 28.42 16.91
CA GLN A 284 1.08 28.78 18.26
C GLN A 284 -0.44 28.71 18.41
N ILE A 285 -1.20 29.26 17.47
CA ILE A 285 -2.67 29.22 17.51
C ILE A 285 -3.16 27.78 17.42
N ALA A 286 -2.59 26.96 16.53
CA ALA A 286 -2.90 25.54 16.42
C ALA A 286 -2.65 24.79 17.74
N TYR A 287 -1.49 25.02 18.37
CA TYR A 287 -1.18 24.44 19.68
C TYR A 287 -2.17 24.85 20.77
N LEU A 288 -2.50 26.14 20.88
CA LEU A 288 -3.42 26.62 21.91
C LEU A 288 -4.82 26.02 21.75
N ASN A 289 -5.30 25.87 20.51
CA ASN A 289 -6.58 25.21 20.24
C ASN A 289 -6.51 23.71 20.56
N ALA A 290 -5.44 23.03 20.14
CA ALA A 290 -5.24 21.62 20.47
C ALA A 290 -5.22 21.37 21.98
N GLN A 291 -4.54 22.23 22.74
CA GLN A 291 -4.52 22.20 24.19
C GLN A 291 -5.90 22.45 24.80
N ALA A 292 -6.62 23.48 24.34
CA ALA A 292 -7.94 23.85 24.86
C ALA A 292 -8.99 22.74 24.66
N HIS A 293 -8.85 21.95 23.59
CA HIS A 293 -9.78 20.86 23.27
C HIS A 293 -9.25 19.46 23.59
N GLY A 294 -8.06 19.33 24.19
CA GLY A 294 -7.48 18.04 24.57
C GLY A 294 -7.09 17.15 23.39
N ILE A 295 -6.79 17.72 22.23
CA ILE A 295 -6.47 16.99 21.00
C ILE A 295 -4.96 16.90 20.83
N GLN A 296 -4.45 15.69 20.57
CA GLN A 296 -3.01 15.45 20.37
C GLN A 296 -2.61 15.34 18.91
N ARG A 297 -3.59 15.19 18.02
CA ARG A 297 -3.39 14.96 16.59
C ARG A 297 -3.71 16.21 15.79
N ILE A 298 -2.71 16.79 15.13
CA ILE A 298 -2.87 18.01 14.33
C ILE A 298 -2.40 17.75 12.90
N TYR A 299 -3.33 17.79 11.95
CA TYR A 299 -3.06 17.76 10.52
C TYR A 299 -3.00 19.18 9.99
N PHE A 300 -1.86 19.55 9.40
CA PHE A 300 -1.73 20.79 8.64
C PHE A 300 -2.01 20.53 7.17
N SER A 301 -2.84 21.38 6.56
CA SER A 301 -3.19 21.29 5.14
C SER A 301 -3.10 22.64 4.41
N GLY A 302 -3.23 22.60 3.09
CA GLY A 302 -3.21 23.78 2.21
C GLY A 302 -1.88 24.02 1.48
N PHE A 303 -1.91 24.79 0.40
CA PHE A 303 -0.72 25.01 -0.45
C PHE A 303 0.38 25.84 0.20
N PHE A 304 0.10 26.51 1.31
CA PHE A 304 1.12 27.27 2.05
C PHE A 304 2.31 26.39 2.51
N ILE A 305 2.04 25.11 2.78
CA ILE A 305 3.04 24.13 3.23
C ILE A 305 3.56 23.23 2.09
N SER A 306 2.92 23.27 0.91
CA SER A 306 3.13 22.26 -0.12
C SER A 306 4.42 22.45 -0.91
N GLY A 307 5.31 21.46 -0.84
CA GLY A 307 6.65 21.57 -1.43
C GLY A 307 7.58 22.53 -0.69
N HIS A 308 7.26 22.90 0.55
CA HIS A 308 7.97 23.94 1.30
C HIS A 308 8.52 23.43 2.65
N PRO A 309 9.71 22.80 2.64
CA PRO A 309 10.31 22.19 3.83
C PRO A 309 10.53 23.14 5.01
N ILE A 310 10.86 24.41 4.74
CA ILE A 310 11.08 25.42 5.79
C ILE A 310 9.80 25.71 6.56
N THR A 311 8.68 25.81 5.86
CA THR A 311 7.36 26.03 6.47
C THR A 311 6.99 24.84 7.35
N MET A 312 7.13 23.62 6.84
CA MET A 312 6.87 22.39 7.60
C MET A 312 7.78 22.29 8.83
N ASN A 313 9.08 22.56 8.67
CA ASN A 313 10.03 22.56 9.78
C ASN A 313 9.67 23.58 10.86
N THR A 314 9.28 24.78 10.46
CA THR A 314 8.90 25.85 11.39
C THR A 314 7.64 25.48 12.17
N LEU A 315 6.62 24.93 11.49
CA LEU A 315 5.40 24.46 12.13
C LEU A 315 5.68 23.30 13.09
N SER A 316 6.47 22.31 12.67
CA SER A 316 6.92 21.21 13.53
C SER A 316 7.66 21.71 14.76
N TYR A 317 8.59 22.64 14.58
CA TYR A 317 9.35 23.25 15.66
C TYR A 317 8.43 23.99 16.63
N ALA A 318 7.53 24.83 16.12
CA ALA A 318 6.59 25.59 16.95
C ALA A 318 5.68 24.66 17.78
N ILE A 319 5.09 23.64 17.15
CA ILE A 319 4.25 22.65 17.85
C ILE A 319 5.06 21.89 18.90
N ALA A 320 6.26 21.39 18.55
CA ALA A 320 7.11 20.67 19.49
C ALA A 320 7.57 21.55 20.66
N PHE A 321 7.92 22.81 20.39
CA PHE A 321 8.37 23.78 21.39
C PHE A 321 7.27 24.06 22.42
N TRP A 322 6.08 24.48 21.98
CA TRP A 322 5.00 24.83 22.88
C TRP A 322 4.38 23.61 23.58
N SER A 323 4.31 22.46 22.90
CA SER A 323 3.80 21.23 23.49
C SER A 323 4.80 20.48 24.36
N LYS A 324 6.05 20.93 24.43
CA LYS A 324 7.17 20.19 25.05
C LYS A 324 7.31 18.77 24.49
N GLY A 325 7.13 18.63 23.18
CA GLY A 325 7.22 17.37 22.45
C GLY A 325 6.03 16.42 22.60
N LYS A 326 4.95 16.82 23.28
CA LYS A 326 3.76 15.97 23.48
C LYS A 326 2.87 15.85 22.24
N ILE A 327 2.90 16.86 21.37
CA ILE A 327 2.09 16.92 20.16
C ILE A 327 3.03 16.93 18.97
N LYS A 328 2.69 16.19 17.92
CA LYS A 328 3.40 16.19 16.64
C LYS A 328 2.60 16.98 15.61
N ALA A 329 3.30 17.79 14.81
CA ALA A 329 2.73 18.35 13.59
C ALA A 329 2.75 17.27 12.50
N GLN A 330 1.58 16.97 11.94
CA GLN A 330 1.45 16.01 10.84
C GLN A 330 1.05 16.73 9.55
N PHE A 331 1.61 16.27 8.45
CA PHE A 331 1.41 16.79 7.10
C PHE A 331 0.89 15.66 6.20
N LEU A 332 0.31 16.04 5.07
CA LEU A 332 -0.19 15.13 4.04
C LEU A 332 0.61 15.31 2.76
N ARG A 333 0.61 14.32 1.86
CA ARG A 333 1.19 14.43 0.51
C ARG A 333 0.28 15.16 -0.48
N HIS A 334 -1.02 15.09 -0.24
CA HIS A 334 -2.06 15.74 -1.05
C HIS A 334 -2.77 16.85 -0.27
N GLU A 335 -2.03 17.51 0.63
CA GLU A 335 -2.49 18.52 1.56
C GLU A 335 -3.16 19.73 0.90
N GLY A 336 -2.79 20.05 -0.34
CA GLY A 336 -3.39 21.14 -1.13
C GLY A 336 -4.71 20.79 -1.82
N TYR A 337 -5.06 19.49 -1.88
CA TYR A 337 -6.15 18.98 -2.73
C TYR A 337 -7.34 18.41 -1.95
N LEU A 338 -7.32 18.46 -0.61
CA LEU A 338 -8.35 17.85 0.25
C LEU A 338 -9.78 18.21 -0.18
N GLY A 339 -10.07 19.49 -0.41
CA GLY A 339 -11.41 19.94 -0.81
C GLY A 339 -11.84 19.39 -2.17
N ALA A 340 -10.96 19.40 -3.16
CA ALA A 340 -11.27 18.85 -4.48
C ALA A 340 -11.44 17.32 -4.45
N VAL A 341 -10.62 16.61 -3.65
CA VAL A 341 -10.77 15.16 -3.43
C VAL A 341 -12.09 14.84 -2.72
N GLY A 342 -12.47 15.58 -1.67
CA GLY A 342 -13.76 15.35 -1.01
C GLY A 342 -14.96 15.64 -1.91
N ALA A 343 -14.91 16.71 -2.72
CA ALA A 343 -15.94 16.98 -3.72
C ALA A 343 -16.01 15.89 -4.79
N PHE A 344 -14.86 15.32 -5.16
CA PHE A 344 -14.79 14.19 -6.08
C PHE A 344 -15.43 12.92 -5.51
N LEU A 345 -15.23 12.64 -4.23
CA LEU A 345 -15.69 11.39 -3.59
C LEU A 345 -17.14 11.42 -3.11
N ARG A 346 -17.79 12.59 -3.02
CA ARG A 346 -19.19 12.71 -2.60
C ARG A 346 -20.14 12.28 -3.73
N ASP A 347 -20.54 11.01 -3.76
CA ASP A 347 -21.74 10.47 -4.42
C ASP A 347 -22.29 9.26 -3.62
N PRO A 348 -23.59 8.91 -3.74
CA PRO A 348 -24.23 7.85 -2.95
C PRO A 348 -23.66 6.45 -3.26
N PRO A 349 -23.79 5.47 -2.33
CA PRO A 349 -23.00 4.24 -2.34
C PRO A 349 -23.41 3.33 -3.50
N THR A 350 -22.64 3.34 -4.57
CA THR A 350 -22.75 2.31 -5.60
C THR A 350 -21.91 1.11 -5.16
N TYR A 351 -22.57 0.19 -4.44
CA TYR A 351 -22.12 -1.19 -4.33
C TYR A 351 -22.03 -1.79 -5.73
N ALA A 352 -20.82 -2.00 -6.24
CA ALA A 352 -20.54 -3.01 -7.27
C ALA A 352 -19.03 -3.27 -7.30
N ARG A 353 -18.63 -4.41 -6.72
CA ARG A 353 -17.44 -5.16 -7.16
C ARG A 353 -17.52 -5.32 -8.68
N LEU A 354 -16.39 -5.30 -9.38
CA LEU A 354 -16.13 -6.16 -10.56
C LEU A 354 -14.71 -5.93 -11.12
N ASN A 355 -14.10 -7.08 -11.43
CA ASN A 355 -12.80 -7.35 -12.06
C ASN A 355 -11.60 -7.46 -11.12
N SER A 356 -10.91 -8.58 -11.29
CA SER A 356 -9.78 -8.99 -10.49
C SER A 356 -8.50 -8.85 -11.27
N PHE A 357 -7.55 -8.17 -10.66
CA PHE A 357 -6.37 -7.64 -11.29
C PHE A 357 -5.15 -7.89 -10.41
N THR A 358 -4.15 -8.64 -10.86
CA THR A 358 -2.86 -8.64 -10.13
C THR A 358 -2.04 -7.42 -10.49
N GLU A 359 -1.40 -6.82 -9.49
CA GLU A 359 -0.46 -5.70 -9.64
C GLU A 359 0.74 -6.14 -10.49
N ASN A 360 0.74 -5.97 -11.81
CA ASN A 360 1.93 -6.25 -12.62
C ASN A 360 2.89 -5.06 -12.55
N PHE A 361 3.97 -5.19 -11.80
CA PHE A 361 4.92 -4.10 -11.55
C PHE A 361 5.94 -3.87 -12.68
N SER A 362 5.89 -4.69 -13.73
CA SER A 362 6.72 -4.61 -14.93
C SER A 362 5.88 -4.28 -16.17
N SER A 363 6.49 -3.57 -17.13
CA SER A 363 5.99 -3.48 -18.51
C SER A 363 7.11 -3.02 -19.46
N ILE A 364 7.18 -3.62 -20.65
CA ILE A 364 8.08 -3.19 -21.73
C ILE A 364 7.29 -2.40 -22.76
N GLU A 365 7.45 -1.08 -22.79
CA GLU A 365 7.10 -0.28 -23.97
C GLU A 365 8.37 0.05 -24.79
N LYS A 366 8.42 -0.39 -26.05
CA LYS A 366 9.42 0.04 -27.05
C LYS A 366 10.89 -0.08 -26.61
N ASN A 367 11.30 -1.21 -26.01
CA ASN A 367 12.66 -1.44 -25.48
C ASN A 367 13.09 -0.47 -24.35
N ILE A 368 12.15 0.27 -23.76
CA ILE A 368 12.33 1.05 -22.55
C ILE A 368 11.71 0.23 -21.42
N ILE A 369 12.51 -0.10 -20.40
CA ILE A 369 11.98 -0.71 -19.18
C ILE A 369 11.28 0.43 -18.44
N THR A 370 9.95 0.45 -18.47
CA THR A 370 9.15 1.46 -17.78
C THR A 370 8.50 0.82 -16.56
N ALA A 371 8.83 1.37 -15.39
CA ALA A 371 8.19 1.06 -14.11
C ALA A 371 6.75 1.63 -14.08
N VAL A 372 5.87 1.07 -14.91
CA VAL A 372 4.43 1.33 -14.86
C VAL A 372 3.82 0.05 -14.36
N GLY A 373 3.21 0.10 -13.17
CA GLY A 373 2.34 -0.98 -12.70
C GLY A 373 1.22 -1.18 -13.72
N SER A 374 1.33 -2.16 -14.60
CA SER A 374 0.24 -2.65 -15.42
C SER A 374 -0.62 -3.59 -14.56
N LEU A 375 -1.89 -3.83 -14.89
CA LEU A 375 -2.63 -4.92 -14.26
C LEU A 375 -2.72 -6.06 -15.27
N GLU A 376 -2.68 -7.30 -14.82
CA GLU A 376 -3.13 -8.40 -15.65
C GLU A 376 -4.56 -8.74 -15.24
N GLU A 377 -5.46 -8.81 -16.23
CA GLU A 377 -6.83 -9.29 -16.02
C GLU A 377 -6.77 -10.76 -15.64
N TYR A 378 -7.29 -11.11 -14.47
CA TYR A 378 -7.47 -12.52 -14.15
C TYR A 378 -8.55 -13.12 -15.06
N PRO A 379 -8.41 -14.39 -15.47
CA PRO A 379 -9.46 -15.08 -16.21
C PRO A 379 -10.79 -15.17 -15.44
N THR A 380 -10.76 -14.98 -14.10
CA THR A 380 -11.87 -15.19 -13.18
C THR A 380 -12.05 -14.01 -12.21
N GLU A 381 -13.30 -13.76 -11.82
CA GLU A 381 -13.64 -12.75 -10.80
C GLU A 381 -13.22 -13.26 -9.41
N LEU A 382 -12.26 -12.58 -8.78
CA LEU A 382 -11.89 -12.73 -7.38
C LEU A 382 -12.82 -11.90 -6.48
N LYS A 383 -13.14 -12.48 -5.33
CA LYS A 383 -14.07 -12.02 -4.33
C LYS A 383 -13.39 -12.13 -2.96
N GLN A 384 -13.91 -11.38 -2.01
CA GLN A 384 -13.50 -11.45 -0.62
C GLN A 384 -13.91 -12.78 0.02
N PHE A 385 -12.99 -13.41 0.76
CA PHE A 385 -13.22 -14.67 1.45
C PHE A 385 -14.30 -14.52 2.54
N PRO A 386 -15.43 -15.26 2.46
CA PRO A 386 -16.60 -15.03 3.31
C PRO A 386 -16.37 -15.22 4.81
N LEU A 387 -15.37 -16.03 5.18
CA LEU A 387 -15.11 -16.41 6.57
C LEU A 387 -14.15 -15.43 7.27
N LEU A 388 -13.72 -14.34 6.62
CA LEU A 388 -12.95 -13.28 7.28
C LEU A 388 -13.81 -12.62 8.37
N LEU A 389 -13.30 -12.60 9.61
CA LEU A 389 -14.04 -12.09 10.77
C LEU A 389 -14.27 -10.57 10.71
N ASP A 390 -13.23 -9.83 10.34
CA ASP A 390 -13.30 -8.39 10.06
C ASP A 390 -12.64 -8.11 8.70
N PRO A 391 -13.41 -8.21 7.61
CA PRO A 391 -12.88 -7.98 6.28
C PRO A 391 -12.43 -6.53 6.04
N LYS A 392 -12.90 -5.55 6.83
CA LYS A 392 -12.52 -4.15 6.67
C LYS A 392 -11.14 -3.85 7.25
N SER A 393 -10.76 -4.57 8.32
CA SER A 393 -9.44 -4.43 8.95
C SER A 393 -8.43 -5.47 8.45
N TYR A 394 -8.83 -6.38 7.56
CA TYR A 394 -7.98 -7.45 7.07
C TYR A 394 -6.81 -6.87 6.26
N ASN A 395 -5.61 -7.34 6.57
CA ASN A 395 -4.40 -7.09 5.79
C ASN A 395 -3.76 -8.47 5.54
N PRO A 396 -3.52 -8.86 4.26
CA PRO A 396 -2.86 -10.11 3.97
C PRO A 396 -1.43 -10.11 4.49
N ASP A 397 -0.70 -9.00 4.46
CA ASP A 397 0.74 -8.94 4.70
C ASP A 397 1.09 -8.95 6.19
N THR A 398 1.90 -9.93 6.61
CA THR A 398 2.42 -10.02 7.99
C THR A 398 3.55 -9.02 8.23
N THR A 399 4.46 -8.87 7.25
CA THR A 399 5.59 -7.96 7.31
C THR A 399 5.50 -6.95 6.17
N VAL A 400 5.34 -5.67 6.54
CA VAL A 400 5.51 -4.54 5.63
C VAL A 400 6.96 -4.07 5.73
N LEU A 401 7.62 -3.85 4.60
CA LEU A 401 9.05 -3.52 4.52
C LEU A 401 9.29 -2.02 4.73
N THR A 402 8.72 -1.45 5.81
CA THR A 402 8.88 -0.03 6.16
C THR A 402 10.25 0.29 6.74
N GLU A 403 10.90 -0.70 7.37
CA GLU A 403 12.21 -0.51 7.99
C GLU A 403 13.34 -0.72 6.98
N ARG A 404 14.28 0.24 6.90
CA ARG A 404 15.37 0.23 5.91
C ARG A 404 16.22 -1.05 5.94
N HIS A 405 16.40 -1.63 7.13
CA HIS A 405 17.20 -2.84 7.29
C HIS A 405 16.48 -4.07 6.72
N LEU A 406 15.18 -4.23 6.97
CA LEU A 406 14.32 -5.27 6.37
C LEU A 406 14.21 -5.10 4.87
N HIS A 407 13.98 -3.86 4.43
CA HIS A 407 13.93 -3.50 3.03
C HIS A 407 15.21 -3.91 2.29
N SER A 408 16.38 -3.56 2.83
CA SER A 408 17.67 -3.93 2.23
C SER A 408 17.87 -5.44 2.24
N TYR A 409 17.56 -6.10 3.36
CA TYR A 409 17.68 -7.55 3.51
C TYR A 409 16.90 -8.31 2.43
N TRP A 410 15.62 -7.97 2.23
CA TRP A 410 14.76 -8.68 1.27
C TRP A 410 15.16 -8.44 -0.18
N ILE A 411 15.54 -7.21 -0.53
CA ILE A 411 16.04 -6.91 -1.87
C ILE A 411 17.33 -7.66 -2.15
N ASP A 412 18.28 -7.62 -1.21
CA ASP A 412 19.59 -8.27 -1.39
C ASP A 412 19.44 -9.81 -1.42
N LEU A 413 18.51 -10.38 -0.66
CA LEU A 413 18.17 -11.80 -0.68
C LEU A 413 17.64 -12.23 -2.06
N LEU A 414 16.69 -11.47 -2.61
CA LEU A 414 16.09 -11.78 -3.91
C LEU A 414 17.08 -11.60 -5.07
N ASP A 415 17.93 -10.57 -4.99
CA ASP A 415 19.01 -10.33 -5.95
C ASP A 415 20.05 -11.47 -5.94
N ALA A 416 20.42 -11.96 -4.76
CA ALA A 416 21.34 -13.08 -4.61
C ALA A 416 20.79 -14.40 -5.18
N ASN A 417 19.48 -14.63 -5.04
CA ASN A 417 18.82 -15.85 -5.52
C ASN A 417 18.56 -15.87 -7.04
N LEU A 418 18.70 -14.72 -7.70
CA LEU A 418 18.39 -14.56 -9.12
C LEU A 418 19.16 -15.52 -10.03
N LYS A 419 20.43 -15.80 -9.71
CA LYS A 419 21.25 -16.73 -10.47
C LYS A 419 20.65 -18.15 -10.49
N SER A 420 20.14 -18.62 -9.34
CA SER A 420 19.53 -19.95 -9.25
C SER A 420 18.27 -20.05 -10.12
N LEU A 421 17.45 -18.97 -10.14
CA LEU A 421 16.26 -18.90 -10.98
C LEU A 421 16.60 -18.90 -12.47
N VAL A 422 17.63 -18.17 -12.88
CA VAL A 422 18.14 -18.18 -14.27
C VAL A 422 18.65 -19.57 -14.67
N ASP A 423 19.39 -20.25 -13.79
CA ASP A 423 19.87 -21.62 -14.04
C ASP A 423 18.69 -22.60 -14.26
N ILE A 424 17.62 -22.47 -13.46
CA ILE A 424 16.39 -23.28 -13.59
C ILE A 424 15.63 -22.91 -14.88
N ALA A 425 15.50 -21.61 -15.19
CA ALA A 425 14.76 -21.14 -16.37
C ALA A 425 15.44 -21.51 -17.70
N THR A 426 16.77 -21.61 -17.72
CA THR A 426 17.54 -21.82 -18.96
C THR A 426 17.66 -23.28 -19.36
N GLU A 427 17.85 -24.21 -18.41
CA GLU A 427 17.92 -25.67 -18.63
C GLU A 427 18.60 -26.13 -19.95
N LYS A 428 19.65 -25.40 -20.40
CA LYS A 428 20.39 -25.62 -21.66
C LYS A 428 19.57 -25.50 -22.96
N ASN A 429 18.56 -24.63 -23.00
CA ASN A 429 17.88 -24.22 -24.23
C ASN A 429 18.44 -22.87 -24.71
N GLU A 430 19.00 -22.82 -25.91
CA GLU A 430 19.60 -21.59 -26.48
C GLU A 430 18.56 -20.46 -26.63
N ASP A 431 17.30 -20.77 -26.94
CA ASP A 431 16.23 -19.77 -27.04
C ASP A 431 15.80 -19.22 -25.67
N ALA A 432 16.02 -19.99 -24.59
CA ALA A 432 15.69 -19.56 -23.23
C ALA A 432 16.76 -18.63 -22.64
N LEU A 433 18.01 -18.72 -23.11
CA LEU A 433 19.13 -17.93 -22.60
C LEU A 433 18.90 -16.43 -22.77
N ALA A 434 18.50 -16.00 -23.97
CA ALA A 434 18.21 -14.60 -24.27
C ALA A 434 17.05 -14.04 -23.42
N ARG A 435 16.00 -14.83 -23.19
CA ARG A 435 14.86 -14.43 -22.34
C ARG A 435 15.23 -14.38 -20.87
N ALA A 436 16.09 -15.28 -20.41
CA ALA A 436 16.60 -15.29 -19.05
C ALA A 436 17.53 -14.09 -18.75
N GLU A 437 18.37 -13.69 -19.72
CA GLU A 437 19.17 -12.45 -19.62
C GLU A 437 18.28 -11.21 -19.54
N MET A 438 17.20 -11.16 -20.32
CA MET A 438 16.21 -10.08 -20.26
C MET A 438 15.45 -10.06 -18.93
N PHE A 439 15.03 -11.23 -18.42
CA PHE A 439 14.45 -11.39 -17.09
C PHE A 439 15.40 -10.85 -16.00
N GLU A 440 16.66 -11.27 -16.02
CA GLU A 440 17.65 -10.85 -15.03
C GLU A 440 17.80 -9.33 -15.01
N LYS A 441 17.96 -8.73 -16.20
CA LYS A 441 18.10 -7.27 -16.34
C LYS A 441 16.86 -6.53 -15.86
N MET A 442 15.67 -6.99 -16.24
CA MET A 442 14.40 -6.38 -15.82
C MET A 442 14.22 -6.46 -14.31
N TYR A 443 14.36 -7.64 -13.73
CA TYR A 443 14.13 -7.86 -12.32
C TYR A 443 15.14 -7.09 -11.45
N ARG A 444 16.43 -7.08 -11.80
CA ARG A 444 17.44 -6.24 -11.11
C ARG A 444 17.13 -4.75 -11.20
N HIS A 445 16.58 -4.28 -12.32
CA HIS A 445 16.15 -2.89 -12.45
C HIS A 445 15.02 -2.58 -11.47
N HIS A 446 13.98 -3.41 -11.39
CA HIS A 446 12.89 -3.21 -10.42
C HIS A 446 13.38 -3.27 -8.96
N LEU A 447 14.28 -4.20 -8.64
CA LEU A 447 14.90 -4.28 -7.31
C LEU A 447 15.70 -3.00 -6.99
N SER A 448 16.45 -2.46 -7.95
CA SER A 448 17.18 -1.19 -7.78
C SER A 448 16.24 0.01 -7.60
N GLU A 449 15.15 0.06 -8.37
CA GLU A 449 14.12 1.09 -8.21
C GLU A 449 13.46 0.99 -6.84
N LEU A 450 13.09 -0.20 -6.37
CA LEU A 450 12.54 -0.38 -5.03
C LEU A 450 13.53 -0.01 -3.93
N LYS A 451 14.83 -0.30 -4.13
CA LYS A 451 15.89 0.06 -3.18
C LYS A 451 16.00 1.57 -2.97
N THR A 452 15.74 2.36 -4.01
CA THR A 452 15.80 3.83 -3.96
C THR A 452 14.44 4.47 -3.67
N ASN A 453 13.37 3.87 -4.18
CA ASN A 453 11.98 4.30 -4.11
C ASN A 453 11.10 3.12 -3.64
N PRO A 454 11.04 2.82 -2.34
CA PRO A 454 10.31 1.65 -1.81
C PRO A 454 8.83 1.62 -2.20
N ASN A 455 8.26 2.79 -2.46
CA ASN A 455 6.85 2.96 -2.77
C ASN A 455 6.56 3.14 -4.26
N ALA A 456 7.55 2.86 -5.13
CA ALA A 456 7.37 2.96 -6.59
C ALA A 456 6.15 2.16 -7.08
N TYR A 457 5.79 1.11 -6.34
CA TYR A 457 4.79 0.11 -6.66
C TYR A 457 3.70 -0.04 -5.59
N GLY A 458 3.50 0.96 -4.73
CA GLY A 458 2.58 0.86 -3.59
C GLY A 458 3.26 0.34 -2.32
N THR A 459 2.51 -0.32 -1.44
CA THR A 459 3.04 -0.82 -0.17
C THR A 459 4.01 -1.97 -0.42
N LEU A 460 5.27 -1.78 -0.04
CA LEU A 460 6.29 -2.81 -0.19
C LEU A 460 6.14 -3.87 0.91
N SER A 461 5.86 -5.10 0.53
CA SER A 461 5.78 -6.25 1.42
C SER A 461 6.58 -7.43 0.86
N VAL A 462 6.74 -8.49 1.66
CA VAL A 462 7.35 -9.72 1.16
C VAL A 462 6.51 -10.30 0.01
N ARG A 463 5.19 -10.31 0.14
CA ARG A 463 4.27 -10.75 -0.93
C ARG A 463 4.45 -9.94 -2.20
N SER A 464 4.54 -8.61 -2.12
CA SER A 464 4.66 -7.78 -3.33
C SER A 464 5.97 -8.03 -4.08
N LEU A 465 7.08 -8.27 -3.35
CA LEU A 465 8.36 -8.66 -3.94
C LEU A 465 8.32 -10.06 -4.58
N LEU A 466 7.69 -11.03 -3.93
CA LEU A 466 7.52 -12.38 -4.50
C LEU A 466 6.63 -12.35 -5.74
N ASN A 467 5.58 -11.52 -5.75
CA ASN A 467 4.71 -11.32 -6.92
C ASN A 467 5.46 -10.69 -8.09
N LEU A 468 6.26 -9.65 -7.83
CA LEU A 468 7.10 -9.00 -8.84
C LEU A 468 8.01 -10.03 -9.54
N ARG A 469 8.61 -10.96 -8.79
CA ARG A 469 9.43 -12.04 -9.38
C ARG A 469 8.63 -12.87 -10.38
N GLU A 470 7.46 -13.38 -9.98
CA GLU A 470 6.63 -14.22 -10.83
C GLU A 470 6.13 -13.48 -12.08
N GLN A 471 5.93 -12.16 -11.98
CA GLN A 471 5.52 -11.32 -13.11
C GLN A 471 6.64 -11.14 -14.11
N CYS A 472 7.84 -10.78 -13.64
CA CYS A 472 9.00 -10.63 -14.52
C CYS A 472 9.33 -11.95 -15.26
N LEU A 473 9.13 -13.12 -14.62
CA LEU A 473 9.27 -14.42 -15.29
C LEU A 473 8.23 -14.61 -16.40
N ARG A 474 6.94 -14.38 -16.09
CA ARG A 474 5.83 -14.54 -17.04
C ARG A 474 5.94 -13.60 -18.24
N GLU A 475 6.35 -12.35 -18.02
CA GLU A 475 6.58 -11.40 -19.11
C GLU A 475 7.64 -11.87 -20.10
N MET A 476 8.65 -12.58 -19.61
CA MET A 476 9.69 -13.20 -20.45
C MET A 476 9.24 -14.55 -21.05
N GLY A 477 7.96 -14.90 -20.94
CA GLY A 477 7.38 -16.12 -21.48
C GLY A 477 7.72 -17.39 -20.67
N PHE A 478 8.16 -17.24 -19.43
CA PHE A 478 8.38 -18.37 -18.52
C PHE A 478 7.11 -18.61 -17.68
N ASN A 479 6.26 -19.53 -18.16
CA ASN A 479 4.99 -19.85 -17.48
C ASN A 479 5.18 -20.78 -16.26
N ASP A 480 6.09 -21.76 -16.35
CA ASP A 480 6.41 -22.66 -15.23
C ASP A 480 7.85 -23.20 -15.34
N ILE A 481 8.79 -22.50 -14.70
CA ILE A 481 10.19 -22.93 -14.67
C ILE A 481 10.42 -24.14 -13.74
N PHE A 482 9.48 -24.45 -12.85
CA PHE A 482 9.58 -25.54 -11.88
C PHE A 482 8.85 -26.82 -12.32
N SER A 483 8.12 -26.80 -13.44
CA SER A 483 7.32 -27.92 -13.95
C SER A 483 8.04 -29.28 -13.93
N LYS A 484 9.30 -29.34 -14.39
CA LYS A 484 10.08 -30.60 -14.37
C LYS A 484 10.48 -31.05 -12.97
N ILE A 485 10.77 -30.10 -12.08
CA ILE A 485 11.07 -30.38 -10.67
C ILE A 485 9.81 -30.96 -10.01
N LYS A 486 8.66 -30.28 -10.17
CA LYS A 486 7.36 -30.74 -9.67
C LYS A 486 7.00 -32.13 -10.18
N GLN A 487 7.13 -32.39 -11.48
CA GLN A 487 6.86 -33.72 -12.06
C GLN A 487 7.73 -34.83 -11.46
N LYS A 488 9.03 -34.55 -11.26
CA LYS A 488 9.97 -35.50 -10.66
C LYS A 488 9.61 -35.77 -9.20
N GLU A 489 9.36 -34.74 -8.41
CA GLU A 489 9.01 -34.85 -6.99
C GLU A 489 7.67 -35.56 -6.80
N ASN A 490 6.65 -35.19 -7.59
CA ASN A 490 5.35 -35.86 -7.60
C ASN A 490 5.49 -37.35 -7.91
N SER A 491 6.25 -37.72 -8.94
CA SER A 491 6.46 -39.13 -9.33
C SER A 491 7.14 -39.94 -8.22
N GLN A 492 8.15 -39.34 -7.55
CA GLN A 492 8.85 -39.98 -6.44
C GLN A 492 7.96 -40.14 -5.21
N ALA A 493 7.18 -39.12 -4.87
CA ALA A 493 6.27 -39.17 -3.73
C ALA A 493 5.11 -40.15 -3.96
N LEU A 494 4.53 -40.20 -5.16
CA LEU A 494 3.47 -41.16 -5.52
C LEU A 494 3.92 -42.61 -5.32
N PHE A 495 5.17 -42.95 -5.64
CA PHE A 495 5.71 -44.30 -5.42
C PHE A 495 5.74 -44.71 -3.93
N GLY A 496 5.95 -43.74 -3.03
CA GLY A 496 6.00 -43.97 -1.58
C GLY A 496 4.64 -43.88 -0.87
N PHE A 497 3.59 -43.40 -1.55
CA PHE A 497 2.32 -43.04 -0.89
C PHE A 497 1.65 -44.23 -0.20
N SER A 498 1.51 -45.37 -0.90
CA SER A 498 0.89 -46.57 -0.32
C SER A 498 1.67 -47.16 0.85
N LEU A 499 3.01 -47.01 0.84
CA LEU A 499 3.85 -47.46 1.96
C LEU A 499 3.62 -46.57 3.18
N LEU A 500 3.54 -45.26 2.98
CA LEU A 500 3.26 -44.30 4.05
C LEU A 500 1.88 -44.53 4.65
N THR A 501 0.82 -44.60 3.85
CA THR A 501 -0.55 -44.83 4.36
C THR A 501 -0.68 -46.16 5.09
N SER A 502 -0.02 -47.22 4.60
CA SER A 502 0.05 -48.51 5.29
C SER A 502 0.75 -48.45 6.65
N SER A 503 1.69 -47.51 6.84
CA SER A 503 2.32 -47.29 8.15
C SER A 503 1.43 -46.47 9.08
N LEU A 504 0.73 -45.46 8.55
CA LEU A 504 -0.22 -44.63 9.29
C LEU A 504 -1.43 -45.43 9.77
N ASP A 505 -1.93 -46.37 8.97
CA ASP A 505 -3.05 -47.26 9.33
C ASP A 505 -2.75 -48.17 10.54
N LYS A 506 -1.49 -48.27 10.98
CA LYS A 506 -1.09 -48.99 12.20
C LYS A 506 -1.14 -48.13 13.45
N LEU A 507 -1.27 -46.81 13.30
CA LEU A 507 -1.36 -45.85 14.39
C LEU A 507 -2.83 -45.54 14.71
N SER A 508 -3.09 -45.07 15.92
CA SER A 508 -4.44 -44.64 16.33
C SER A 508 -4.36 -43.56 17.41
N GLY A 509 -5.46 -42.86 17.65
CA GLY A 509 -5.57 -41.82 18.68
C GLY A 509 -4.56 -40.68 18.46
N GLU A 510 -3.94 -40.24 19.55
CA GLU A 510 -2.97 -39.14 19.53
C GLU A 510 -1.75 -39.41 18.63
N ALA A 511 -1.24 -40.64 18.64
CA ALA A 511 -0.05 -41.01 17.86
C ALA A 511 -0.28 -40.86 16.35
N LEU A 512 -1.49 -41.15 15.87
CA LEU A 512 -1.83 -40.95 14.47
C LEU A 512 -1.92 -39.47 14.12
N VAL A 513 -2.59 -38.66 14.95
CA VAL A 513 -2.73 -37.22 14.71
C VAL A 513 -1.36 -36.54 14.70
N ASP A 514 -0.48 -36.90 15.64
CA ASP A 514 0.87 -36.34 15.74
C ASP A 514 1.73 -36.69 14.52
N GLU A 515 1.66 -37.93 14.05
CA GLU A 515 2.40 -38.35 12.85
C GLU A 515 1.88 -37.62 11.60
N LEU A 516 0.57 -37.42 11.48
CA LEU A 516 -0.02 -36.68 10.36
C LEU A 516 0.41 -35.21 10.36
N ILE A 517 0.40 -34.52 11.50
CA ILE A 517 0.86 -33.13 11.59
C ILE A 517 2.37 -33.02 11.37
N SER A 518 3.14 -33.96 11.92
CA SER A 518 4.59 -34.08 11.66
C SER A 518 4.88 -34.22 10.16
N ASN A 519 4.09 -35.03 9.44
CA ASN A 519 4.24 -35.20 8.01
C ASN A 519 3.92 -33.93 7.21
N ILE A 520 2.91 -33.14 7.61
CA ILE A 520 2.63 -31.84 6.99
C ILE A 520 3.84 -30.90 7.15
N LEU A 521 4.38 -30.79 8.37
CA LEU A 521 5.53 -29.91 8.63
C LEU A 521 6.81 -30.39 7.91
N ALA A 522 7.05 -31.69 7.86
CA ALA A 522 8.19 -32.28 7.15
C ALA A 522 8.07 -32.11 5.63
N GLY A 523 6.84 -32.25 5.11
CA GLY A 523 6.51 -31.96 3.72
C GLY A 523 6.79 -30.51 3.36
N ASN A 524 6.32 -29.56 4.18
CA ASN A 524 6.50 -28.12 3.94
C ASN A 524 7.97 -27.64 3.97
N MET A 525 8.90 -28.45 4.50
CA MET A 525 10.34 -28.18 4.37
C MET A 525 10.88 -28.32 2.94
N TYR A 526 10.17 -29.00 2.04
CA TYR A 526 10.53 -29.14 0.62
C TYR A 526 10.08 -27.92 -0.21
N ASP A 527 10.74 -26.79 0.02
CA ASP A 527 10.40 -25.50 -0.57
C ASP A 527 11.54 -24.96 -1.45
N TRP A 528 11.28 -24.88 -2.76
CA TRP A 528 12.23 -24.31 -3.71
C TRP A 528 12.23 -22.79 -3.72
N GLY A 529 11.34 -22.12 -2.99
CA GLY A 529 11.36 -20.67 -2.77
C GLY A 529 12.39 -20.23 -1.72
N ALA A 530 12.89 -21.15 -0.89
CA ALA A 530 13.85 -20.87 0.17
C ALA A 530 15.30 -21.22 -0.23
N ALA A 531 16.21 -20.23 -0.18
CA ALA A 531 17.60 -20.37 -0.65
C ALA A 531 18.39 -21.49 0.06
N ASP A 532 18.31 -21.55 1.40
CA ASP A 532 19.04 -22.55 2.19
C ASP A 532 18.51 -23.97 1.95
N ILE A 533 17.20 -24.11 1.70
CA ILE A 533 16.57 -25.39 1.36
C ILE A 533 17.02 -25.86 -0.03
N GLN A 534 17.03 -24.97 -1.03
CA GLN A 534 17.54 -25.31 -2.37
C GLN A 534 18.97 -25.85 -2.31
N GLU A 535 19.85 -25.25 -1.51
CA GLU A 535 21.23 -25.70 -1.37
C GLU A 535 21.31 -27.11 -0.78
N MET A 536 20.53 -27.41 0.26
CA MET A 536 20.47 -28.74 0.85
C MET A 536 19.92 -29.80 -0.11
N ILE A 537 18.87 -29.46 -0.87
CA ILE A 537 18.31 -30.36 -1.89
C ILE A 537 19.35 -30.66 -2.97
N LYS A 538 20.07 -29.63 -3.46
CA LYS A 538 21.14 -29.79 -4.47
C LYS A 538 22.28 -30.69 -3.99
N LYS A 539 22.59 -30.69 -2.69
CA LYS A 539 23.60 -31.57 -2.07
C LYS A 539 23.10 -32.98 -1.75
N GLY A 540 21.79 -33.24 -1.87
CA GLY A 540 21.17 -34.52 -1.49
C GLY A 540 21.11 -34.73 0.02
N GLU A 541 21.16 -33.66 0.81
CA GLU A 541 21.24 -33.69 2.28
C GLU A 541 19.86 -33.63 2.96
N LEU A 542 18.77 -33.54 2.20
CA LEU A 542 17.39 -33.46 2.71
C LEU A 542 16.57 -34.68 2.27
N ASP A 543 16.39 -35.64 3.17
CA ASP A 543 15.34 -36.67 3.06
C ASP A 543 14.21 -36.40 4.08
N PHE A 544 13.06 -37.08 3.91
CA PHE A 544 11.84 -36.79 4.66
C PHE A 544 12.03 -36.97 6.19
N LYS A 545 12.91 -37.90 6.60
CA LYS A 545 13.23 -38.13 8.01
C LYS A 545 14.21 -37.08 8.55
N VAL A 546 15.17 -36.67 7.73
CA VAL A 546 16.09 -35.58 8.06
C VAL A 546 15.31 -34.28 8.23
N ALA A 547 14.32 -34.01 7.38
CA ALA A 547 13.41 -32.87 7.51
C ALA A 547 12.71 -32.87 8.88
N GLN A 548 12.07 -33.98 9.26
CA GLN A 548 11.46 -34.14 10.60
C GLN A 548 12.43 -33.84 11.75
N SER A 549 13.69 -34.30 11.64
CA SER A 549 14.69 -34.13 12.70
C SER A 549 15.20 -32.69 12.89
N LYS A 550 15.03 -31.83 11.87
CA LYS A 550 15.47 -30.42 11.90
C LYS A 550 14.42 -29.47 12.48
N ILE A 551 13.16 -29.90 12.56
CA ILE A 551 12.05 -29.04 12.95
C ILE A 551 12.09 -28.79 14.46
N GLY A 552 12.07 -27.51 14.84
CA GLY A 552 11.92 -27.07 16.23
C GLY A 552 10.45 -26.94 16.61
N TYR A 553 10.10 -27.29 17.85
CA TYR A 553 8.73 -27.24 18.36
C TYR A 553 8.62 -26.26 19.53
N ASP A 554 8.84 -24.97 19.25
CA ASP A 554 8.69 -23.93 20.28
C ASP A 554 7.21 -23.80 20.69
N PRO A 555 6.85 -23.97 21.98
CA PRO A 555 5.48 -23.88 22.45
C PRO A 555 4.76 -22.56 22.14
N LYS A 556 5.50 -21.48 21.87
CA LYS A 556 4.94 -20.19 21.46
C LYS A 556 4.26 -20.27 20.09
N PHE A 557 4.76 -21.11 19.19
CA PHE A 557 4.28 -21.23 17.82
C PHE A 557 3.63 -22.59 17.52
N TYR A 558 3.68 -23.53 18.46
CA TYR A 558 3.19 -24.89 18.28
C TYR A 558 2.15 -25.25 19.37
N ASN A 559 0.86 -25.03 19.10
CA ASN A 559 -0.25 -25.24 20.04
C ASN A 559 -1.21 -26.39 19.64
N ILE A 560 -0.66 -27.54 19.26
CA ILE A 560 -1.44 -28.69 18.77
C ILE A 560 -2.45 -29.27 19.78
N SER A 561 -2.21 -29.15 21.10
CA SER A 561 -2.95 -29.91 22.13
C SER A 561 -4.48 -29.74 22.04
N LYS A 562 -4.96 -28.50 21.88
CA LYS A 562 -6.39 -28.22 21.75
C LYS A 562 -6.98 -28.79 20.47
N PHE A 563 -6.26 -28.66 19.36
CA PHE A 563 -6.71 -29.21 18.07
C PHE A 563 -6.76 -30.74 18.10
N ARG A 564 -5.77 -31.37 18.72
CA ARG A 564 -5.73 -32.82 18.93
C ARG A 564 -6.94 -33.28 19.75
N GLU A 565 -7.22 -32.61 20.86
CA GLU A 565 -8.40 -32.88 21.69
C GLU A 565 -9.68 -32.74 20.86
N ARG A 566 -9.87 -31.60 20.18
CA ARG A 566 -11.03 -31.32 19.32
C ARG A 566 -11.21 -32.38 18.23
N LEU A 567 -10.14 -32.86 17.61
CA LEU A 567 -10.22 -33.94 16.64
C LEU A 567 -10.66 -35.24 17.32
N LEU A 568 -10.10 -35.63 18.46
CA LEU A 568 -10.31 -36.96 19.03
C LEU A 568 -11.59 -37.11 19.85
N THR A 569 -12.06 -36.06 20.53
CA THR A 569 -13.15 -36.16 21.51
C THR A 569 -14.49 -35.65 21.00
N GLU A 570 -14.48 -34.69 20.08
CA GLU A 570 -15.69 -34.05 19.57
C GLU A 570 -16.14 -34.65 18.21
N PRO A 571 -17.39 -34.38 17.78
CA PRO A 571 -17.88 -34.79 16.47
C PRO A 571 -16.96 -34.30 15.34
N PRO A 572 -16.78 -35.08 14.26
CA PRO A 572 -16.03 -34.63 13.09
C PRO A 572 -16.49 -33.25 12.61
N TYR A 573 -15.55 -32.45 12.12
CA TYR A 573 -15.89 -31.22 11.40
C TYR A 573 -16.82 -31.54 10.24
N LYS A 574 -17.77 -30.65 9.95
CA LYS A 574 -18.69 -30.82 8.82
C LYS A 574 -17.93 -30.67 7.51
N LYS A 575 -17.18 -29.57 7.38
CA LYS A 575 -16.48 -29.23 6.15
C LYS A 575 -15.21 -28.45 6.40
N CYS A 576 -14.11 -28.96 5.88
CA CYS A 576 -12.77 -28.38 5.97
C CYS A 576 -12.32 -27.82 4.63
N MET A 577 -11.84 -26.57 4.61
CA MET A 577 -11.16 -25.98 3.47
C MET A 577 -9.66 -25.88 3.74
N ILE A 578 -8.83 -26.39 2.83
CA ILE A 578 -7.37 -26.42 2.98
C ILE A 578 -6.72 -25.64 1.84
N PHE A 579 -6.06 -24.53 2.15
CA PHE A 579 -5.20 -23.82 1.21
C PHE A 579 -3.81 -24.45 1.22
N VAL A 580 -3.43 -25.11 0.13
CA VAL A 580 -2.19 -25.90 0.03
C VAL A 580 -1.02 -25.11 -0.56
N ASP A 581 0.20 -25.49 -0.20
CA ASP A 581 1.47 -24.86 -0.60
C ASP A 581 2.13 -25.60 -1.77
N ASN A 582 3.03 -26.54 -1.48
CA ASN A 582 3.94 -27.12 -2.49
C ASN A 582 3.42 -28.42 -3.12
N SER A 583 3.93 -28.70 -4.33
CA SER A 583 3.87 -30.03 -4.93
C SER A 583 4.76 -31.05 -4.20
N GLY A 584 4.76 -32.30 -4.65
CA GLY A 584 5.70 -33.31 -4.21
C GLY A 584 5.38 -33.87 -2.83
N ALA A 585 6.40 -33.99 -1.98
CA ALA A 585 6.28 -34.58 -0.64
C ALA A 585 5.33 -33.78 0.27
N ASP A 586 5.21 -32.47 0.06
CA ASP A 586 4.34 -31.59 0.83
C ASP A 586 2.87 -32.01 0.71
N LEU A 587 2.33 -31.94 -0.52
CA LEU A 587 1.00 -32.42 -0.82
C LEU A 587 0.85 -33.93 -0.56
N ILE A 588 1.73 -34.77 -1.12
CA ILE A 588 1.48 -36.21 -1.21
C ILE A 588 1.77 -36.94 0.11
N PHE A 589 2.78 -36.55 0.88
CA PHE A 589 3.07 -37.18 2.18
C PHE A 589 2.53 -36.39 3.37
N GLY A 590 2.36 -35.07 3.24
CA GLY A 590 1.80 -34.21 4.28
C GLY A 590 0.28 -34.11 4.20
N ILE A 591 -0.22 -33.32 3.24
CA ILE A 591 -1.63 -32.94 3.17
C ILE A 591 -2.55 -34.13 2.88
N LEU A 592 -2.28 -34.94 1.87
CA LEU A 592 -3.21 -35.98 1.42
C LEU A 592 -3.45 -37.09 2.45
N PRO A 593 -2.46 -37.55 3.24
CA PRO A 593 -2.73 -38.46 4.35
C PRO A 593 -3.59 -37.83 5.46
N PHE A 594 -3.45 -36.52 5.70
CA PHE A 594 -4.31 -35.81 6.65
C PHE A 594 -5.74 -35.64 6.11
N VAL A 595 -5.88 -35.31 4.82
CA VAL A 595 -7.16 -35.31 4.11
C VAL A 595 -7.83 -36.67 4.19
N ARG A 596 -7.08 -37.76 3.95
CA ARG A 596 -7.55 -39.15 4.08
C ARG A 596 -8.11 -39.42 5.47
N TYR A 597 -7.44 -38.93 6.52
CA TYR A 597 -7.92 -39.04 7.90
C TYR A 597 -9.25 -38.28 8.10
N LEU A 598 -9.36 -37.04 7.65
CA LEU A 598 -10.59 -36.24 7.77
C LEU A 598 -11.79 -36.87 7.05
N VAL A 599 -11.62 -37.27 5.79
CA VAL A 599 -12.71 -37.90 5.01
C VAL A 599 -13.08 -39.28 5.57
N SER A 600 -12.14 -40.04 6.14
CA SER A 600 -12.43 -41.31 6.81
C SER A 600 -13.34 -41.15 8.03
N ARG A 601 -13.40 -39.94 8.59
CA ARG A 601 -14.27 -39.55 9.70
C ARG A 601 -15.58 -38.90 9.26
N GLY A 602 -15.80 -38.72 7.95
CA GLY A 602 -17.00 -38.12 7.41
C GLY A 602 -16.96 -36.59 7.27
N THR A 603 -15.79 -35.96 7.42
CA THR A 603 -15.62 -34.53 7.11
C THR A 603 -15.55 -34.35 5.60
N GLU A 604 -16.34 -33.42 5.06
CA GLU A 604 -16.19 -32.96 3.68
C GLU A 604 -14.92 -32.11 3.57
N VAL A 605 -14.08 -32.33 2.55
CA VAL A 605 -12.81 -31.63 2.39
C VAL A 605 -12.74 -30.96 1.03
N VAL A 606 -12.41 -29.67 1.02
CA VAL A 606 -12.14 -28.87 -0.17
C VAL A 606 -10.67 -28.46 -0.18
N ILE A 607 -9.91 -28.90 -1.17
CA ILE A 607 -8.51 -28.48 -1.35
C ILE A 607 -8.47 -27.29 -2.31
N ALA A 608 -7.95 -26.15 -1.85
CA ALA A 608 -7.82 -24.93 -2.64
C ALA A 608 -6.35 -24.74 -3.08
N ALA A 609 -6.10 -24.78 -4.39
CA ALA A 609 -4.76 -24.71 -4.99
C ALA A 609 -4.62 -23.51 -5.96
N ASN A 610 -3.40 -23.18 -6.40
CA ASN A 610 -3.19 -22.05 -7.31
C ASN A 610 -3.82 -22.29 -8.70
N GLU A 611 -4.26 -21.22 -9.36
CA GLU A 611 -4.70 -21.28 -10.76
C GLU A 611 -3.50 -21.40 -11.70
N GLN A 612 -2.46 -20.62 -11.44
CA GLN A 612 -1.25 -20.57 -12.24
C GLN A 612 -0.02 -20.96 -11.41
N PRO A 613 1.02 -21.50 -12.06
CA PRO A 613 2.28 -21.83 -11.40
C PRO A 613 2.91 -20.62 -10.71
N SER A 614 3.50 -20.88 -9.54
CA SER A 614 4.33 -19.94 -8.81
C SER A 614 5.29 -20.76 -7.96
N VAL A 615 6.60 -20.61 -8.18
CA VAL A 615 7.60 -21.51 -7.57
C VAL A 615 7.22 -22.99 -7.82
N ASN A 616 7.34 -23.86 -6.82
CA ASN A 616 6.96 -25.27 -6.86
C ASN A 616 5.57 -25.52 -6.24
N ASP A 617 4.76 -24.48 -6.09
CA ASP A 617 3.38 -24.59 -5.61
C ASP A 617 2.55 -25.50 -6.51
N ILE A 618 1.63 -26.24 -5.90
CA ILE A 618 0.68 -27.07 -6.65
C ILE A 618 -0.40 -26.20 -7.30
N THR A 619 -0.66 -26.44 -8.58
CA THR A 619 -1.79 -25.84 -9.29
C THR A 619 -3.02 -26.74 -9.25
N VAL A 620 -4.21 -26.16 -9.45
CA VAL A 620 -5.49 -26.91 -9.48
C VAL A 620 -5.51 -27.99 -10.57
N GLY A 621 -4.88 -27.73 -11.72
CA GLY A 621 -4.76 -28.72 -12.79
C GLY A 621 -3.88 -29.91 -12.38
N GLU A 622 -2.71 -29.64 -11.81
CA GLU A 622 -1.80 -30.68 -11.32
C GLU A 622 -2.40 -31.47 -10.15
N LEU A 623 -3.14 -30.80 -9.26
CA LEU A 623 -3.84 -31.43 -8.15
C LEU A 623 -4.87 -32.45 -8.65
N GLY A 624 -5.64 -32.13 -9.68
CA GLY A 624 -6.58 -33.05 -10.31
C GLY A 624 -5.90 -34.33 -10.80
N ASP A 625 -4.78 -34.19 -11.52
CA ASP A 625 -4.00 -35.33 -12.04
C ASP A 625 -3.43 -36.21 -10.91
N ILE A 626 -2.98 -35.60 -9.82
CA ILE A 626 -2.44 -36.32 -8.65
C ILE A 626 -3.56 -37.07 -7.92
N LEU A 627 -4.71 -36.43 -7.70
CA LEU A 627 -5.86 -37.06 -7.05
C LEU A 627 -6.41 -38.23 -7.86
N GLU A 628 -6.42 -38.14 -9.19
CA GLU A 628 -6.81 -39.27 -10.05
C GLU A 628 -5.85 -40.45 -9.91
N GLN A 629 -4.54 -40.20 -9.83
CA GLN A 629 -3.53 -41.23 -9.62
C GLN A 629 -3.64 -41.87 -8.22
N ILE A 630 -3.81 -41.05 -7.19
CA ILE A 630 -3.95 -41.54 -5.81
C ILE A 630 -5.25 -42.33 -5.63
N SER A 631 -6.34 -41.92 -6.28
CA SER A 631 -7.61 -42.67 -6.27
C SER A 631 -7.48 -44.08 -6.86
N LYS A 632 -6.45 -44.37 -7.65
CA LYS A 632 -6.18 -45.72 -8.18
C LYS A 632 -5.45 -46.61 -7.17
N ILE A 633 -4.83 -46.04 -6.14
CA ILE A 633 -3.96 -46.74 -5.18
C ILE A 633 -4.43 -46.63 -3.72
N ASP A 634 -5.42 -45.79 -3.40
CA ASP A 634 -6.02 -45.67 -2.07
C ASP A 634 -7.55 -45.64 -2.11
N LEU A 635 -8.19 -46.65 -1.51
CA LEU A 635 -9.64 -46.85 -1.53
C LEU A 635 -10.42 -45.80 -0.73
N ILE A 636 -9.81 -45.13 0.26
CA ILE A 636 -10.50 -44.13 1.07
C ILE A 636 -10.62 -42.84 0.25
N ILE A 637 -9.51 -42.41 -0.37
CA ILE A 637 -9.50 -41.27 -1.27
C ILE A 637 -10.39 -41.54 -2.49
N GLU A 638 -10.33 -42.73 -3.09
CA GLU A 638 -11.18 -43.08 -4.23
C GLU A 638 -12.67 -42.90 -3.93
N LYS A 639 -13.12 -43.40 -2.77
CA LYS A 639 -14.52 -43.28 -2.35
C LYS A 639 -14.90 -41.84 -2.07
N ALA A 640 -14.07 -41.10 -1.34
CA ALA A 640 -14.33 -39.71 -0.99
C ALA A 640 -14.39 -38.82 -2.24
N TYR A 641 -13.49 -39.06 -3.20
CA TYR A 641 -13.46 -38.34 -4.47
C TYR A 641 -14.69 -38.64 -5.34
N LYS A 642 -15.12 -39.91 -5.43
CA LYS A 642 -16.33 -40.31 -6.16
C LYS A 642 -17.64 -39.84 -5.53
N SER A 643 -17.67 -39.70 -4.20
CA SER A 643 -18.87 -39.26 -3.47
C SER A 643 -18.91 -37.75 -3.24
N GLU A 644 -17.99 -36.99 -3.85
CA GLU A 644 -17.84 -35.53 -3.65
C GLU A 644 -17.57 -35.13 -2.19
N LEU A 645 -17.13 -36.06 -1.34
CA LEU A 645 -16.67 -35.77 0.02
C LEU A 645 -15.26 -35.17 0.00
N LEU A 646 -14.49 -35.41 -1.07
CA LEU A 646 -13.24 -34.75 -1.37
C LEU A 646 -13.39 -34.01 -2.70
N THR A 647 -13.30 -32.70 -2.67
CA THR A 647 -13.31 -31.83 -3.85
C THR A 647 -12.11 -30.89 -3.83
N PHE A 648 -11.89 -30.18 -4.94
CA PHE A 648 -10.87 -29.16 -5.03
C PHE A 648 -11.37 -27.99 -5.85
N VAL A 649 -10.80 -26.81 -5.60
CA VAL A 649 -11.15 -25.56 -6.26
C VAL A 649 -9.90 -24.78 -6.61
N SER A 650 -9.99 -23.98 -7.67
CA SER A 650 -8.96 -22.99 -7.95
C SER A 650 -9.06 -21.85 -6.95
N THR A 651 -7.95 -21.41 -6.37
CA THR A 651 -7.91 -20.16 -5.58
C THR A 651 -8.01 -18.92 -6.44
N GLY A 652 -7.81 -19.03 -7.76
CA GLY A 652 -7.65 -17.89 -8.64
C GLY A 652 -6.38 -17.09 -8.35
N ASN A 653 -5.35 -17.70 -7.75
CA ASN A 653 -4.08 -17.02 -7.46
C ASN A 653 -2.90 -17.62 -8.26
N ALA A 654 -1.85 -16.83 -8.41
CA ALA A 654 -0.62 -17.12 -9.16
C ALA A 654 0.61 -16.59 -8.38
N SER A 655 0.57 -16.79 -7.06
CA SER A 655 1.50 -16.23 -6.08
C SER A 655 1.84 -17.32 -5.07
N PRO A 656 3.04 -17.30 -4.46
CA PRO A 656 3.35 -18.20 -3.35
C PRO A 656 2.66 -17.76 -2.06
N CYS A 657 2.06 -16.56 -2.06
CA CYS A 657 1.26 -16.03 -0.98
C CYS A 657 -0.23 -16.05 -1.35
N ILE A 658 -1.12 -15.88 -0.36
CA ILE A 658 -2.55 -15.77 -0.62
C ILE A 658 -3.14 -14.54 0.08
N ASP A 659 -3.86 -13.74 -0.70
CA ASP A 659 -4.65 -12.62 -0.20
C ASP A 659 -6.11 -13.08 -0.12
N LEU A 660 -6.62 -13.26 1.11
CA LEU A 660 -7.99 -13.72 1.35
C LEU A 660 -9.03 -12.65 1.01
N ASP A 661 -8.65 -11.40 0.74
CA ASP A 661 -9.58 -10.44 0.14
C ASP A 661 -9.81 -10.72 -1.36
N ARG A 662 -8.99 -11.60 -1.95
CA ARG A 662 -8.88 -11.84 -3.39
C ARG A 662 -8.77 -13.34 -3.71
N VAL A 663 -9.88 -14.06 -3.58
CA VAL A 663 -9.99 -15.49 -3.92
C VAL A 663 -11.06 -15.73 -4.97
N SER A 664 -10.96 -16.81 -5.73
CA SER A 664 -11.95 -17.12 -6.78
C SER A 664 -13.39 -17.25 -6.27
N GLU A 665 -14.36 -17.08 -7.18
CA GLU A 665 -15.75 -17.43 -6.91
C GLU A 665 -15.96 -18.91 -6.54
N GLU A 666 -15.11 -19.81 -7.02
CA GLU A 666 -15.14 -21.23 -6.64
C GLU A 666 -14.85 -21.41 -5.15
N VAL A 667 -13.82 -20.73 -4.63
CA VAL A 667 -13.51 -20.72 -3.19
C VAL A 667 -14.69 -20.16 -2.40
N VAL A 668 -15.23 -19.01 -2.81
CA VAL A 668 -16.37 -18.38 -2.14
C VAL A 668 -17.59 -19.31 -2.09
N SER A 669 -17.90 -19.97 -3.20
CA SER A 669 -19.03 -20.89 -3.29
C SER A 669 -18.84 -22.12 -2.40
N ALA A 670 -17.60 -22.63 -2.35
CA ALA A 670 -17.24 -23.76 -1.53
C ALA A 670 -17.20 -23.46 -0.01
N CYS A 671 -17.24 -22.20 0.41
CA CYS A 671 -17.22 -21.81 1.83
C CYS A 671 -18.51 -22.13 2.59
N THR A 672 -19.61 -22.45 1.88
CA THR A 672 -20.88 -22.78 2.52
C THR A 672 -20.69 -23.96 3.48
N ASP A 673 -21.13 -23.79 4.73
CA ASP A 673 -21.02 -24.77 5.83
C ASP A 673 -19.60 -25.18 6.26
N VAL A 674 -18.57 -24.47 5.79
CA VAL A 674 -17.19 -24.66 6.29
C VAL A 674 -17.13 -24.29 7.76
N ASP A 675 -16.61 -25.20 8.57
CA ASP A 675 -16.39 -25.03 10.01
C ASP A 675 -14.92 -25.22 10.42
N LEU A 676 -14.03 -25.58 9.50
CA LEU A 676 -12.57 -25.60 9.67
C LEU A 676 -11.85 -25.04 8.44
N VAL A 677 -10.92 -24.09 8.64
CA VAL A 677 -10.00 -23.62 7.59
C VAL A 677 -8.57 -23.95 7.97
N ILE A 678 -7.81 -24.52 7.03
CA ILE A 678 -6.38 -24.78 7.18
C ILE A 678 -5.63 -23.96 6.14
N ILE A 679 -4.68 -23.15 6.60
CA ILE A 679 -3.79 -22.36 5.75
C ILE A 679 -2.39 -22.94 5.91
N GLU A 680 -1.90 -23.58 4.86
CA GLU A 680 -0.62 -24.28 4.87
C GLU A 680 0.44 -23.49 4.10
N GLY A 681 1.66 -23.47 4.63
CA GLY A 681 2.82 -22.91 3.95
C GLY A 681 3.32 -21.57 4.47
N MET A 682 4.63 -21.34 4.34
CA MET A 682 5.26 -20.10 4.81
C MET A 682 4.73 -18.89 4.03
N GLY A 683 4.53 -19.02 2.71
CA GLY A 683 3.96 -17.95 1.90
C GLY A 683 2.54 -17.57 2.31
N ARG A 684 1.67 -18.57 2.52
CA ARG A 684 0.24 -18.39 2.78
C ARG A 684 -0.12 -18.13 4.24
N ALA A 685 0.65 -18.67 5.20
CA ALA A 685 0.32 -18.63 6.64
C ALA A 685 1.29 -17.79 7.50
N ILE A 686 2.52 -17.53 7.02
CA ILE A 686 3.52 -16.70 7.73
C ILE A 686 3.72 -15.37 7.04
N HIS A 687 4.13 -15.33 5.77
CA HIS A 687 4.29 -14.08 5.02
C HIS A 687 2.97 -13.38 4.81
N THR A 688 1.90 -14.18 4.62
CA THR A 688 0.53 -13.71 4.64
C THR A 688 -0.32 -14.41 5.69
N ASN A 689 -1.43 -13.78 6.07
CA ASN A 689 -2.49 -14.31 6.94
C ASN A 689 -2.09 -14.70 8.37
N TYR A 690 -0.86 -14.45 8.82
CA TYR A 690 -0.42 -14.80 10.18
C TYR A 690 -1.36 -14.21 11.26
N TYR A 691 -1.79 -12.96 11.06
CA TYR A 691 -2.72 -12.25 11.92
C TYR A 691 -4.19 -12.33 11.50
N ALA A 692 -4.50 -12.96 10.35
CA ALA A 692 -5.88 -13.08 9.88
C ALA A 692 -6.76 -13.81 10.90
N LYS A 693 -7.97 -13.30 11.12
CA LYS A 693 -8.97 -13.91 11.99
C LYS A 693 -10.15 -14.33 11.16
N LEU A 694 -10.59 -15.58 11.34
CA LEU A 694 -11.73 -16.14 10.66
C LEU A 694 -12.88 -16.38 11.64
N SER A 695 -14.10 -16.48 11.13
CA SER A 695 -15.32 -16.77 11.89
C SER A 695 -15.47 -18.25 12.26
N VAL A 696 -14.49 -19.09 11.92
CA VAL A 696 -14.50 -20.55 12.09
C VAL A 696 -13.18 -21.02 12.69
N ASP A 697 -13.12 -22.28 13.12
CA ASP A 697 -11.88 -22.89 13.60
C ASP A 697 -10.81 -22.81 12.50
N THR A 698 -9.62 -22.37 12.86
CA THR A 698 -8.54 -22.10 11.90
C THR A 698 -7.24 -22.76 12.35
N VAL A 699 -6.56 -23.45 11.43
CA VAL A 699 -5.19 -23.93 11.62
C VAL A 699 -4.28 -23.22 10.64
N LYS A 700 -3.22 -22.59 11.15
CA LYS A 700 -2.10 -22.11 10.34
C LYS A 700 -0.91 -23.03 10.57
N VAL A 701 -0.42 -23.66 9.51
CA VAL A 701 0.65 -24.66 9.59
C VAL A 701 1.76 -24.36 8.58
N ALA A 702 3.00 -24.23 9.05
CA ALA A 702 4.15 -23.91 8.21
C ALA A 702 5.48 -24.17 8.94
N VAL A 703 6.60 -24.10 8.22
CA VAL A 703 7.95 -24.06 8.82
C VAL A 703 8.61 -22.72 8.54
N PHE A 704 9.28 -22.13 9.55
CA PHE A 704 10.04 -20.89 9.40
C PHE A 704 11.31 -21.11 8.56
N LYS A 705 11.23 -20.84 7.26
CA LYS A 705 12.32 -21.05 6.28
C LYS A 705 13.15 -19.80 5.97
N ASN A 706 12.90 -18.68 6.66
CA ASN A 706 13.66 -17.45 6.53
C ASN A 706 14.13 -16.93 7.91
N PRO A 707 15.43 -16.68 8.12
CA PRO A 707 15.97 -16.28 9.42
C PRO A 707 15.49 -14.89 9.88
N GLN A 708 15.28 -13.95 8.96
CA GLN A 708 14.81 -12.61 9.29
C GLN A 708 13.35 -12.63 9.75
N VAL A 709 12.49 -13.37 9.05
CA VAL A 709 11.08 -13.54 9.45
C VAL A 709 10.94 -14.29 10.76
N ALA A 710 11.75 -15.33 10.96
CA ALA A 710 11.81 -16.03 12.24
C ALA A 710 12.16 -15.05 13.37
N ALA A 711 13.21 -14.24 13.19
CA ALA A 711 13.63 -13.26 14.18
C ALA A 711 12.56 -12.19 14.46
N GLU A 712 11.89 -11.65 13.44
CA GLU A 712 10.81 -10.65 13.58
C GLU A 712 9.65 -11.16 14.43
N LEU A 713 9.22 -12.41 14.20
CA LEU A 713 8.13 -13.02 14.97
C LEU A 713 8.61 -13.60 16.30
N GLY A 714 9.93 -13.66 16.52
CA GLY A 714 10.59 -14.20 17.69
C GLY A 714 10.55 -15.74 17.75
N ALA A 715 10.67 -16.37 16.58
CA ALA A 715 10.91 -17.80 16.34
C ALA A 715 12.38 -18.03 15.95
N LYS A 716 12.78 -19.29 15.81
CA LYS A 716 14.05 -19.69 15.20
C LYS A 716 13.81 -20.25 13.80
N MET A 717 14.88 -20.25 13.00
CA MET A 717 14.87 -20.92 11.71
C MET A 717 14.56 -22.41 11.91
N TYR A 718 13.67 -22.93 11.06
CA TYR A 718 13.10 -24.29 11.10
C TYR A 718 12.19 -24.60 12.29
N ASP A 719 11.80 -23.62 13.11
CA ASP A 719 10.69 -23.83 14.03
C ASP A 719 9.39 -24.09 13.23
N ALA A 720 8.54 -24.96 13.77
CA ALA A 720 7.20 -25.19 13.29
C ALA A 720 6.25 -24.07 13.76
N LEU A 721 5.45 -23.56 12.82
CA LEU A 721 4.20 -22.91 13.12
C LEU A 721 3.10 -23.97 13.05
N PHE A 722 2.45 -24.24 14.18
CA PHE A 722 1.16 -24.89 14.24
C PHE A 722 0.27 -24.07 15.17
N LYS A 723 -0.55 -23.20 14.59
CA LYS A 723 -1.41 -22.27 15.31
C LYS A 723 -2.87 -22.60 15.06
N TYR A 724 -3.48 -23.27 16.02
CA TYR A 724 -4.92 -23.50 16.13
C TYR A 724 -5.59 -22.31 16.83
N GLU A 725 -6.61 -21.75 16.18
CA GLU A 725 -7.43 -20.64 16.66
C GLU A 725 -8.89 -21.10 16.61
N GLU A 726 -9.55 -21.17 17.77
CA GLU A 726 -10.96 -21.54 17.88
C GLU A 726 -11.86 -20.41 17.33
N ALA A 727 -13.00 -20.79 16.77
CA ALA A 727 -14.03 -19.86 16.30
C ALA A 727 -14.43 -18.89 17.42
N PRO A 728 -14.58 -17.58 17.15
CA PRO A 728 -15.07 -16.63 18.14
C PRO A 728 -16.48 -17.03 18.63
N PRO A 729 -16.81 -16.81 19.91
CA PRO A 729 -18.18 -16.98 20.38
C PRO A 729 -19.11 -16.01 19.63
N TYR A 730 -20.22 -16.56 19.13
CA TYR A 730 -21.27 -15.82 18.40
C TYR A 730 -21.91 -14.69 19.20
#